data_AF-A0A673KY92-F1
#
_entry.id   AF-A0A673KY92-F1
#
_cell.length_a   1.000
_cell.length_b   1.000
_cell.length_c   1.000
_cell.angle_alpha   90.00
_cell.angle_beta   90.00
_cell.angle_gamma   90.00
#
_symmetry.space_group_name_H-M   'P 1'
#
loop_
_entity.id
_entity.type
_entity.pdbx_description
1 polymer ?
#
loop_
_entity_poly.entity_id
_entity_poly.type
_entity_poly.pdbx_seq_one_letter_code
_entity_poly.pdbx_strand_id
1 'polypeptide(L)'
;MSSACNTGASAGGGGSVVMETSNFAHVIFQNVGKSFLPQAALECHYTLTPFITPHPKDWVGIFKVGWSSARDYYTFLWSPMPENYTEGSTVHRTIIFQGYYVPRSDGEFYQFCYVTHTGEIRGASTPFQFRPATPTGEELLTVEDDGNSDILVRVEEVQQECKELQKALRLLTQERDQLQERQRQQNQELQKGLREEKEEAQARVRQLEQDLLEITQKSVLKETELDCLRDRLQKVISERDSLQTQLKNVRDERDLYKSHVRSAELENTKLSAELQMLKAVELNREVTIAQYQDELHRLRTERDTHPTDGLKEQLRQAEEQVQATRQQAAMLGSELRDASGGRDRTMAELYRARQEAESLRARLAEAQEECRHAQNQLDRMRSQASQEVGRAGGGVGVVSELEAELQKEVEELRLRLNMAAEHYKEKYRECQRLRRQVTKLTDCNRNDASTETTQELHTPDAETPPTDQFLAEIKPATQRDTGRLGEEDDEDEEEEEEEDECSVSVEAELACMEEKWREQCTINENLKLLLASEEQRFKTQVAEKDREVSALRESLVVVTREKERLEKCYLKTAGSRRSDVREPMILRYPLPYTQDQPPPPLVPQQPAELQYGNPYSEQETRDGADGALSPEQTCRPPPLAPPPWGGPVVCSQPSRSLSPPDGLENPAEERPNGGDGEAPAVCDHQSLESNESHTSFCFDTRPDVHKRCPLCEVIFPPHFEQSSFERHVESHWRVCPVCSEQFPLDCQQHLYEKHVHTHFDENVLNFDNFD
;
A
#
# COMPACT_ATOMS: atom_id res chain seq x y z
N MET A 1 -44.43 68.07 -29.50
CA MET A 1 -44.97 67.39 -28.30
C MET A 1 -45.50 66.04 -28.77
N SER A 2 -45.04 64.94 -28.17
CA SER A 2 -45.39 63.58 -28.61
C SER A 2 -46.45 63.00 -27.68
N SER A 3 -47.38 62.20 -28.20
CA SER A 3 -48.34 61.45 -27.39
C SER A 3 -48.39 60.01 -27.87
N ALA A 4 -48.15 59.07 -26.95
CA ALA A 4 -48.37 57.64 -27.17
C ALA A 4 -49.74 57.23 -26.63
N CYS A 5 -50.31 56.14 -27.13
CA CYS A 5 -51.51 55.53 -26.58
C CYS A 5 -51.41 54.00 -26.64
N ASN A 6 -51.86 53.34 -25.57
CA ASN A 6 -51.70 51.90 -25.36
C ASN A 6 -52.91 51.10 -25.86
N THR A 7 -52.63 49.96 -26.48
CA THR A 7 -53.53 48.78 -26.55
C THR A 7 -52.67 47.52 -26.43
N GLY A 8 -53.01 46.49 -25.64
CA GLY A 8 -54.23 46.28 -24.86
C GLY A 8 -54.91 44.95 -25.19
N ALA A 9 -54.17 43.84 -25.14
CA ALA A 9 -54.65 42.49 -25.43
C ALA A 9 -54.51 41.57 -24.21
N SER A 10 -55.44 40.62 -24.06
CA SER A 10 -55.58 39.80 -22.86
C SER A 10 -54.77 38.50 -22.91
N ALA A 11 -54.11 38.14 -21.82
CA ALA A 11 -53.49 36.83 -21.62
C ALA A 11 -54.41 35.96 -20.75
N GLY A 12 -54.80 34.79 -21.27
CA GLY A 12 -55.63 33.82 -20.55
C GLY A 12 -54.89 33.13 -19.40
N GLY A 13 -55.62 32.74 -18.36
CA GLY A 13 -55.06 32.04 -17.21
C GLY A 13 -54.65 30.60 -17.56
N GLY A 14 -53.34 30.32 -17.54
CA GLY A 14 -52.82 28.95 -17.62
C GLY A 14 -53.00 28.21 -16.31
N GLY A 15 -54.13 27.52 -16.14
CA GLY A 15 -54.29 26.52 -15.09
C GLY A 15 -53.36 25.34 -15.33
N SER A 16 -52.59 24.93 -14.32
CA SER A 16 -51.69 23.77 -14.44
C SER A 16 -52.51 22.48 -14.46
N VAL A 17 -52.84 22.03 -15.68
CA VAL A 17 -53.30 20.67 -15.91
C VAL A 17 -52.06 19.78 -15.86
N VAL A 18 -51.94 18.97 -14.80
CA VAL A 18 -51.09 17.78 -14.84
C VAL A 18 -51.72 16.85 -15.87
N MET A 19 -51.21 16.88 -17.10
CA MET A 19 -51.65 15.95 -18.13
C MET A 19 -51.17 14.57 -17.74
N GLU A 20 -52.11 13.68 -17.42
CA GLU A 20 -51.88 12.24 -17.50
C GLU A 20 -51.47 11.93 -18.94
N THR A 21 -50.17 11.71 -19.16
CA THR A 21 -49.64 11.44 -20.49
C THR A 21 -50.20 10.11 -20.97
N SER A 22 -51.14 10.17 -21.92
CA SER A 22 -51.80 8.99 -22.50
C SER A 22 -50.77 7.93 -22.89
N ASN A 23 -51.05 6.66 -22.57
CA ASN A 23 -50.18 5.52 -22.88
C ASN A 23 -49.75 5.45 -24.36
N PHE A 24 -50.53 6.05 -25.26
CA PHE A 24 -50.29 6.14 -26.70
C PHE A 24 -49.37 7.31 -27.14
N ALA A 25 -48.83 8.08 -26.20
CA ALA A 25 -48.06 9.31 -26.45
C ALA A 25 -46.68 9.34 -25.74
N HIS A 26 -46.14 8.18 -25.36
CA HIS A 26 -44.81 8.07 -24.74
C HIS A 26 -43.68 8.23 -25.77
N VAL A 27 -43.98 8.14 -27.07
CA VAL A 27 -43.09 8.51 -28.18
C VAL A 27 -43.74 9.61 -29.02
N ILE A 28 -43.02 10.71 -29.21
CA ILE A 28 -43.51 11.91 -29.91
C ILE A 28 -42.76 12.08 -31.23
N PHE A 29 -43.47 11.99 -32.35
CA PHE A 29 -42.91 12.27 -33.69
C PHE A 29 -42.76 13.78 -33.92
N GLN A 30 -41.59 14.20 -34.40
CA GLN A 30 -41.27 15.61 -34.65
C GLN A 30 -41.32 15.97 -36.13
N ASN A 31 -41.63 17.24 -36.43
CA ASN A 31 -41.50 17.86 -37.76
C ASN A 31 -42.18 17.11 -38.92
N VAL A 32 -43.25 16.36 -38.63
CA VAL A 32 -43.97 15.54 -39.62
C VAL A 32 -44.73 16.44 -40.60
N GLY A 33 -44.18 16.57 -41.81
CA GLY A 33 -44.77 17.35 -42.90
C GLY A 33 -46.11 16.79 -43.38
N LYS A 34 -46.99 17.68 -43.88
CA LYS A 34 -48.33 17.30 -44.39
C LYS A 34 -48.28 16.40 -45.63
N SER A 35 -47.17 16.42 -46.37
CA SER A 35 -46.93 15.55 -47.52
C SER A 35 -45.45 15.36 -47.78
N PHE A 36 -45.07 14.18 -48.25
CA PHE A 36 -43.71 13.82 -48.63
C PHE A 36 -43.65 13.35 -50.09
N LEU A 37 -42.46 13.39 -50.70
CA LEU A 37 -42.27 12.96 -52.08
C LEU A 37 -42.40 11.41 -52.20
N PRO A 38 -43.24 10.89 -53.10
CA PRO A 38 -43.30 9.45 -53.37
C PRO A 38 -41.96 8.93 -53.87
N GLN A 39 -41.57 7.73 -53.45
CA GLN A 39 -40.33 7.05 -53.88
C GLN A 39 -39.00 7.76 -53.52
N ALA A 40 -39.05 8.85 -52.74
CA ALA A 40 -37.87 9.48 -52.15
C ALA A 40 -37.57 8.90 -50.75
N ALA A 41 -36.34 9.06 -50.27
CA ALA A 41 -36.00 8.74 -48.88
C ALA A 41 -36.78 9.65 -47.91
N LEU A 42 -37.29 9.07 -46.83
CA LEU A 42 -38.14 9.72 -45.85
C LEU A 42 -37.50 9.63 -44.46
N GLU A 43 -37.04 10.77 -43.95
CA GLU A 43 -36.55 10.90 -42.58
C GLU A 43 -37.73 10.99 -41.60
N CYS A 44 -37.64 10.22 -40.52
CA CYS A 44 -38.64 10.16 -39.46
C CYS A 44 -37.95 10.43 -38.14
N HIS A 45 -38.19 11.63 -37.57
CA HIS A 45 -37.65 12.05 -36.28
C HIS A 45 -38.67 11.77 -35.18
N TYR A 46 -38.21 11.22 -34.06
CA TYR A 46 -39.05 10.98 -32.89
C TYR A 46 -38.27 11.15 -31.58
N THR A 47 -39.02 11.35 -30.51
CA THR A 47 -38.50 11.52 -29.15
C THR A 47 -39.06 10.43 -28.26
N LEU A 48 -38.16 9.61 -27.72
CA LEU A 48 -38.44 8.73 -26.60
C LEU A 48 -38.57 9.63 -25.36
N THR A 49 -39.72 9.63 -24.70
CA THR A 49 -39.96 10.41 -23.48
C THR A 49 -39.56 9.60 -22.23
N PRO A 50 -39.46 10.22 -21.03
CA PRO A 50 -39.18 9.52 -19.78
C PRO A 50 -40.15 8.40 -19.42
N PHE A 51 -41.29 8.30 -20.10
CA PHE A 51 -42.36 7.31 -19.85
C PHE A 51 -42.19 6.02 -20.66
N ILE A 52 -41.13 5.86 -21.46
CA ILE A 52 -40.83 4.63 -22.19
C ILE A 52 -39.35 4.24 -22.09
N THR A 53 -39.11 3.01 -21.62
CA THR A 53 -37.81 2.34 -21.68
C THR A 53 -37.71 1.65 -23.05
N PRO A 54 -36.83 2.11 -23.96
CA PRO A 54 -36.70 1.54 -25.31
C PRO A 54 -36.02 0.16 -25.27
N HIS A 55 -36.32 -0.66 -26.26
CA HIS A 55 -35.78 -2.02 -26.36
C HIS A 55 -35.39 -2.36 -27.82
N PRO A 56 -34.35 -3.20 -28.07
CA PRO A 56 -33.85 -3.48 -29.42
C PRO A 56 -34.81 -4.17 -30.41
N LYS A 57 -36.02 -4.56 -29.96
CA LYS A 57 -37.12 -5.07 -30.80
C LYS A 57 -38.34 -4.13 -30.84
N ASP A 58 -38.18 -2.88 -30.42
CA ASP A 58 -39.15 -1.83 -30.69
C ASP A 58 -38.94 -1.30 -32.11
N TRP A 59 -39.98 -0.78 -32.75
CA TRP A 59 -39.95 -0.41 -34.16
C TRP A 59 -40.92 0.71 -34.51
N VAL A 60 -40.68 1.38 -35.64
CA VAL A 60 -41.59 2.39 -36.19
C VAL A 60 -42.13 1.87 -37.51
N GLY A 61 -43.45 1.80 -37.62
CA GLY A 61 -44.16 1.48 -38.84
C GLY A 61 -44.74 2.71 -39.51
N ILE A 62 -44.80 2.70 -40.85
CA ILE A 62 -45.70 3.56 -41.62
C ILE A 62 -47.02 2.79 -41.75
N PHE A 63 -48.09 3.32 -41.16
CA PHE A 63 -49.44 2.73 -41.18
C PHE A 63 -50.38 3.58 -42.03
N LYS A 64 -51.28 2.94 -42.78
CA LYS A 64 -52.41 3.64 -43.41
C LYS A 64 -53.41 4.05 -42.33
N VAL A 65 -53.92 5.29 -42.37
CA VAL A 65 -54.91 5.79 -41.41
C VAL A 65 -56.17 4.90 -41.44
N GLY A 66 -56.65 4.49 -40.27
CA GLY A 66 -57.71 3.49 -40.13
C GLY A 66 -57.23 2.06 -39.88
N TRP A 67 -55.93 1.86 -39.62
CA TRP A 67 -55.38 0.61 -39.10
C TRP A 67 -56.11 0.15 -37.82
N SER A 68 -56.24 -1.17 -37.65
CA SER A 68 -56.92 -1.82 -36.52
C SER A 68 -55.97 -2.63 -35.64
N SER A 69 -54.76 -2.95 -36.12
CA SER A 69 -53.74 -3.70 -35.41
C SER A 69 -52.34 -3.21 -35.78
N ALA A 70 -51.36 -3.46 -34.90
CA ALA A 70 -49.94 -3.32 -35.21
C ALA A 70 -49.48 -4.20 -36.40
N ARG A 71 -50.31 -5.14 -36.88
CA ARG A 71 -50.05 -5.93 -38.09
C ARG A 71 -50.33 -5.19 -39.40
N ASP A 72 -51.05 -4.07 -39.36
CA ASP A 72 -51.52 -3.35 -40.56
C ASP A 72 -50.51 -2.32 -41.09
N TYR A 73 -49.21 -2.57 -40.87
CA TYR A 73 -48.14 -1.70 -41.36
C TYR A 73 -47.96 -1.83 -42.87
N TYR A 74 -47.65 -0.73 -43.54
CA TYR A 74 -47.21 -0.72 -44.94
C TYR A 74 -45.72 -1.11 -45.04
N THR A 75 -44.90 -0.53 -44.17
CA THR A 75 -43.48 -0.87 -43.99
C THR A 75 -43.05 -0.52 -42.56
N PHE A 76 -41.92 -1.05 -42.11
CA PHE A 76 -41.36 -0.76 -40.79
C PHE A 76 -39.83 -0.74 -40.80
N LEU A 77 -39.26 -0.10 -39.77
CA LEU A 77 -37.84 -0.21 -39.41
C LEU A 77 -37.72 -0.36 -37.89
N TRP A 78 -36.75 -1.15 -37.44
CA TRP A 78 -36.40 -1.24 -36.01
C TRP A 78 -35.95 0.12 -35.47
N SER A 79 -36.36 0.45 -34.24
CA SER A 79 -35.92 1.62 -33.50
C SER A 79 -34.48 1.39 -33.02
N PRO A 80 -33.46 2.14 -33.48
CA PRO A 80 -32.09 1.94 -33.01
C PRO A 80 -32.01 2.18 -31.50
N MET A 81 -31.52 1.17 -30.76
CA MET A 81 -31.30 1.28 -29.33
C MET A 81 -30.30 2.41 -29.04
N PRO A 82 -30.56 3.34 -28.10
CA PRO A 82 -29.60 4.39 -27.81
C PRO A 82 -28.37 3.82 -27.09
N GLU A 83 -27.21 3.99 -27.71
CA GLU A 83 -25.91 3.86 -27.04
C GLU A 83 -25.90 4.79 -25.82
N ASN A 84 -25.72 4.22 -24.62
CA ASN A 84 -25.79 4.90 -23.32
C ASN A 84 -27.19 5.44 -22.92
N TYR A 85 -28.28 4.72 -23.22
CA TYR A 85 -29.60 5.03 -22.64
C TYR A 85 -29.57 4.95 -21.10
N THR A 86 -30.11 5.99 -20.44
CA THR A 86 -30.42 6.00 -19.00
C THR A 86 -31.92 6.05 -18.77
N GLU A 87 -32.42 5.30 -17.80
CA GLU A 87 -33.87 5.21 -17.55
C GLU A 87 -34.46 6.55 -17.09
N GLY A 88 -35.61 6.92 -17.67
CA GLY A 88 -36.22 8.24 -17.48
C GLY A 88 -35.57 9.37 -18.28
N SER A 89 -34.56 9.12 -19.12
CA SER A 89 -34.02 10.13 -20.03
C SER A 89 -34.94 10.44 -21.21
N THR A 90 -34.82 11.64 -21.77
CA THR A 90 -35.48 12.02 -23.03
C THR A 90 -34.48 11.91 -24.18
N VAL A 91 -34.79 11.11 -25.21
CA VAL A 91 -33.84 10.81 -26.29
C VAL A 91 -34.45 11.04 -27.66
N HIS A 92 -33.86 11.95 -28.43
CA HIS A 92 -34.19 12.16 -29.84
C HIS A 92 -33.51 11.09 -30.71
N ARG A 93 -34.28 10.46 -31.62
CA ARG A 93 -33.84 9.47 -32.60
C ARG A 93 -34.35 9.85 -34.00
N THR A 94 -33.64 9.37 -35.02
CA THR A 94 -34.01 9.50 -36.43
C THR A 94 -33.88 8.14 -37.10
N ILE A 95 -34.81 7.80 -37.99
CA ILE A 95 -34.70 6.66 -38.92
C ILE A 95 -35.00 7.14 -40.34
N ILE A 96 -34.47 6.44 -41.35
CA ILE A 96 -34.63 6.82 -42.76
C ILE A 96 -35.27 5.68 -43.53
N PHE A 97 -36.54 5.84 -43.88
CA PHE A 97 -37.23 4.92 -44.78
C PHE A 97 -36.74 5.15 -46.21
N GLN A 98 -36.06 4.17 -46.78
CA GLN A 98 -35.58 4.24 -48.16
C GLN A 98 -36.75 4.25 -49.15
N GLY A 99 -36.67 5.06 -50.20
CA GLY A 99 -37.83 5.39 -51.04
C GLY A 99 -38.53 4.21 -51.72
N TYR A 100 -37.83 3.09 -51.94
CA TYR A 100 -38.44 1.87 -52.48
C TYR A 100 -39.31 1.10 -51.45
N TYR A 101 -39.24 1.43 -50.17
CA TYR A 101 -40.17 0.98 -49.12
C TYR A 101 -41.33 1.95 -48.85
N VAL A 102 -41.28 3.16 -49.41
CA VAL A 102 -42.24 4.24 -49.17
C VAL A 102 -43.45 4.10 -50.13
N PRO A 103 -44.69 4.40 -49.70
CA PRO A 103 -45.85 4.39 -50.59
C PRO A 103 -45.70 5.26 -51.84
N ARG A 104 -46.51 4.92 -52.86
CA ARG A 104 -46.63 5.71 -54.09
C ARG A 104 -47.66 6.83 -53.88
N SER A 105 -47.87 7.66 -54.90
CA SER A 105 -48.97 8.64 -54.91
C SER A 105 -50.32 7.96 -55.18
N ASP A 106 -50.80 7.18 -54.22
CA ASP A 106 -52.12 6.54 -54.22
C ASP A 106 -53.24 7.47 -53.69
N GLY A 107 -52.87 8.57 -53.02
CA GLY A 107 -53.79 9.55 -52.43
C GLY A 107 -54.22 9.21 -51.00
N GLU A 108 -53.73 8.10 -50.44
CA GLU A 108 -54.08 7.65 -49.10
C GLU A 108 -53.33 8.43 -48.02
N PHE A 109 -53.91 8.48 -46.82
CA PHE A 109 -53.28 9.08 -45.65
C PHE A 109 -52.52 8.02 -44.86
N TYR A 110 -51.30 8.38 -44.46
CA TYR A 110 -50.38 7.55 -43.69
C TYR A 110 -49.96 8.28 -42.41
N GLN A 111 -49.54 7.51 -41.40
CA GLN A 111 -48.98 8.01 -40.15
C GLN A 111 -47.83 7.11 -39.70
N PHE A 112 -46.86 7.66 -38.98
CA PHE A 112 -45.89 6.85 -38.24
C PHE A 112 -46.55 6.35 -36.95
N CYS A 113 -46.30 5.10 -36.56
CA CYS A 113 -46.63 4.59 -35.23
C CYS A 113 -45.39 3.91 -34.62
N TYR A 114 -45.10 4.22 -33.36
CA TYR A 114 -44.06 3.54 -32.59
C TYR A 114 -44.67 2.35 -31.87
N VAL A 115 -44.08 1.17 -32.06
CA VAL A 115 -44.56 -0.12 -31.58
C VAL A 115 -43.49 -0.75 -30.72
N THR A 116 -43.85 -1.17 -29.50
CA THR A 116 -42.94 -1.92 -28.62
C THR A 116 -42.76 -3.36 -29.08
N HIS A 117 -41.74 -4.02 -28.53
CA HIS A 117 -41.53 -5.46 -28.60
C HIS A 117 -42.68 -6.29 -27.99
N THR A 118 -43.51 -5.69 -27.12
CA THR A 118 -44.78 -6.29 -26.62
C THR A 118 -45.95 -6.13 -27.60
N GLY A 119 -45.78 -5.36 -28.69
CA GLY A 119 -46.80 -5.10 -29.70
C GLY A 119 -47.72 -3.92 -29.39
N GLU A 120 -47.41 -3.10 -28.38
CA GLU A 120 -48.20 -1.94 -27.98
C GLU A 120 -47.83 -0.70 -28.80
N ILE A 121 -48.83 0.09 -29.20
CA ILE A 121 -48.61 1.38 -29.84
C ILE A 121 -48.35 2.44 -28.76
N ARG A 122 -47.13 2.97 -28.70
CA ARG A 122 -46.70 3.96 -27.68
C ARG A 122 -46.47 5.37 -28.24
N GLY A 123 -46.66 5.56 -29.55
CA GLY A 123 -46.63 6.86 -30.21
C GLY A 123 -47.31 6.80 -31.57
N ALA A 124 -47.96 7.89 -31.99
CA ALA A 124 -48.55 8.03 -33.33
C ALA A 124 -48.38 9.46 -33.86
N SER A 125 -48.08 9.62 -35.15
CA SER A 125 -47.90 10.94 -35.78
C SER A 125 -49.22 11.55 -36.27
N THR A 126 -49.18 12.85 -36.58
CA THR A 126 -50.18 13.46 -37.47
C THR A 126 -50.18 12.76 -38.85
N PRO A 127 -51.32 12.62 -39.52
CA PRO A 127 -51.40 12.07 -40.87
C PRO A 127 -50.69 12.91 -41.95
N PHE A 128 -50.16 12.24 -42.97
CA PHE A 128 -49.50 12.80 -44.13
C PHE A 128 -49.83 12.00 -45.40
N GLN A 129 -49.57 12.57 -46.59
CA GLN A 129 -49.74 11.88 -47.88
C GLN A 129 -48.43 11.81 -48.67
N PHE A 130 -48.27 10.79 -49.50
CA PHE A 130 -47.19 10.75 -50.49
C PHE A 130 -47.67 11.40 -51.79
N ARG A 131 -47.21 12.63 -52.07
CA ARG A 131 -47.53 13.35 -53.30
C ARG A 131 -46.46 14.38 -53.66
N PRO A 132 -46.19 14.65 -54.95
CA PRO A 132 -45.33 15.74 -55.37
C PRO A 132 -45.79 17.09 -54.80
N ALA A 133 -44.84 17.99 -54.56
CA ALA A 133 -45.15 19.35 -54.15
C ALA A 133 -45.89 20.08 -55.28
N THR A 134 -47.15 20.44 -55.03
CA THR A 134 -47.97 21.25 -55.94
C THR A 134 -47.55 22.72 -55.79
N PRO A 135 -47.00 23.40 -56.84
CA PRO A 135 -46.62 24.80 -56.74
C PRO A 135 -47.87 25.67 -56.61
N THR A 136 -47.96 26.42 -55.50
CA THR A 136 -49.16 27.18 -55.13
C THR A 136 -49.02 28.65 -55.52
N GLY A 137 -49.30 28.92 -56.80
CA GLY A 137 -49.73 30.19 -57.39
C GLY A 137 -49.19 31.53 -56.84
N GLU A 138 -48.19 32.11 -57.53
CA GLU A 138 -47.87 33.55 -57.42
C GLU A 138 -47.37 34.15 -58.75
N GLU A 139 -47.95 33.73 -59.90
CA GLU A 139 -47.66 34.33 -61.21
C GLU A 139 -48.93 34.36 -62.10
N LEU A 140 -49.74 35.42 -61.98
CA LEU A 140 -50.84 35.70 -62.93
C LEU A 140 -51.21 37.19 -62.95
N LEU A 141 -50.47 38.00 -63.71
CA LEU A 141 -50.87 39.37 -64.10
C LEU A 141 -50.70 39.56 -65.60
N THR A 142 -51.75 39.22 -66.34
CA THR A 142 -51.92 39.64 -67.74
C THR A 142 -52.34 41.10 -67.77
N VAL A 143 -51.52 41.97 -68.39
CA VAL A 143 -51.92 43.33 -68.75
C VAL A 143 -52.16 43.35 -70.26
N GLU A 144 -53.39 43.61 -70.66
CA GLU A 144 -53.75 43.79 -72.07
C GLU A 144 -53.46 45.25 -72.49
N ASP A 145 -52.98 45.42 -73.72
CA ASP A 145 -52.62 46.72 -74.31
C ASP A 145 -53.79 47.28 -75.11
N ASP A 146 -54.16 48.55 -74.86
CA ASP A 146 -55.17 49.25 -75.65
C ASP A 146 -55.09 50.79 -75.48
N GLY A 147 -55.50 51.54 -76.51
CA GLY A 147 -55.74 53.00 -76.40
C GLY A 147 -54.58 53.96 -76.74
N ASN A 148 -54.11 53.97 -77.99
CA ASN A 148 -53.04 54.87 -78.47
C ASN A 148 -53.48 56.36 -78.61
N SER A 149 -53.52 57.13 -77.51
CA SER A 149 -53.76 58.59 -77.56
C SER A 149 -53.11 59.42 -76.43
N ASP A 150 -52.03 58.95 -75.81
CA ASP A 150 -51.47 59.62 -74.60
C ASP A 150 -49.93 59.62 -74.52
N ILE A 151 -49.25 59.46 -75.67
CA ILE A 151 -47.83 59.11 -75.71
C ILE A 151 -46.89 60.23 -75.23
N LEU A 152 -47.16 61.51 -75.52
CA LEU A 152 -46.19 62.57 -75.17
C LEU A 152 -46.11 62.84 -73.66
N VAL A 153 -47.26 62.96 -72.98
CA VAL A 153 -47.28 63.20 -71.52
C VAL A 153 -46.71 61.98 -70.80
N ARG A 154 -47.17 60.78 -71.15
CA ARG A 154 -46.66 59.53 -70.55
C ARG A 154 -45.17 59.29 -70.86
N VAL A 155 -44.63 59.76 -71.99
CA VAL A 155 -43.18 59.71 -72.24
C VAL A 155 -42.41 60.69 -71.35
N GLU A 156 -42.90 61.90 -71.10
CA GLU A 156 -42.24 62.83 -70.17
C GLU A 156 -42.32 62.35 -68.72
N GLU A 157 -43.46 61.82 -68.29
CA GLU A 157 -43.66 61.17 -66.98
C GLU A 157 -42.75 59.95 -66.81
N VAL A 158 -42.80 58.96 -67.72
CA VAL A 158 -41.93 57.78 -67.68
C VAL A 158 -40.45 58.16 -67.75
N GLN A 159 -40.08 59.22 -68.49
CA GLN A 159 -38.70 59.69 -68.53
C GLN A 159 -38.29 60.43 -67.23
N GLN A 160 -39.23 60.99 -66.47
CA GLN A 160 -38.98 61.52 -65.13
C GLN A 160 -38.87 60.39 -64.10
N GLU A 161 -39.79 59.43 -64.11
CA GLU A 161 -39.75 58.20 -63.29
C GLU A 161 -38.44 57.44 -63.52
N CYS A 162 -37.99 57.28 -64.77
CA CYS A 162 -36.70 56.66 -65.09
C CYS A 162 -35.50 57.42 -64.48
N LYS A 163 -35.53 58.76 -64.41
CA LYS A 163 -34.48 59.56 -63.75
C LYS A 163 -34.51 59.39 -62.23
N GLU A 164 -35.68 59.15 -61.65
CA GLU A 164 -35.85 58.96 -60.20
C GLU A 164 -35.54 57.53 -59.76
N LEU A 165 -35.96 56.53 -60.52
CA LEU A 165 -35.50 55.14 -60.43
C LEU A 165 -33.98 55.05 -60.60
N GLN A 166 -33.36 55.80 -61.52
CA GLN A 166 -31.89 55.88 -61.61
C GLN A 166 -31.23 56.55 -60.39
N LYS A 167 -31.92 57.39 -59.61
CA LYS A 167 -31.38 57.92 -58.34
C LYS A 167 -31.55 56.86 -57.24
N ALA A 168 -32.73 56.26 -57.13
CA ALA A 168 -33.03 55.20 -56.16
C ALA A 168 -32.08 54.01 -56.32
N LEU A 169 -31.85 53.51 -57.55
CA LEU A 169 -30.91 52.43 -57.82
C LEU A 169 -29.47 52.78 -57.43
N ARG A 170 -29.03 54.03 -57.61
CA ARG A 170 -27.70 54.48 -57.16
C ARG A 170 -27.59 54.53 -55.64
N LEU A 171 -28.62 55.00 -54.95
CA LEU A 171 -28.67 55.01 -53.48
C LEU A 171 -28.68 53.59 -52.93
N LEU A 172 -29.56 52.71 -53.42
CA LEU A 172 -29.61 51.30 -53.04
C LEU A 172 -28.31 50.54 -53.33
N THR A 173 -27.63 50.86 -54.44
CA THR A 173 -26.28 50.34 -54.73
C THR A 173 -25.27 50.81 -53.69
N GLN A 174 -25.28 52.11 -53.35
CA GLN A 174 -24.39 52.68 -52.34
C GLN A 174 -24.66 52.12 -50.93
N GLU A 175 -25.92 51.90 -50.57
CA GLU A 175 -26.32 51.27 -49.30
C GLU A 175 -25.90 49.80 -49.24
N ARG A 176 -26.12 49.03 -50.31
CA ARG A 176 -25.62 47.66 -50.47
C ARG A 176 -24.11 47.60 -50.26
N ASP A 177 -23.36 48.47 -50.92
CA ASP A 177 -21.90 48.45 -50.86
C ASP A 177 -21.39 48.86 -49.46
N GLN A 178 -22.07 49.81 -48.78
CA GLN A 178 -21.81 50.15 -47.38
C GLN A 178 -22.20 49.05 -46.38
N LEU A 179 -23.22 48.24 -46.69
CA LEU A 179 -23.59 47.07 -45.88
C LEU A 179 -22.58 45.94 -46.07
N GLN A 180 -22.17 45.67 -47.31
CA GLN A 180 -21.17 44.66 -47.65
C GLN A 180 -19.80 44.98 -47.04
N GLU A 181 -19.38 46.25 -47.05
CA GLU A 181 -18.13 46.66 -46.40
C GLU A 181 -18.21 46.56 -44.86
N ARG A 182 -19.33 46.93 -44.23
CA ARG A 182 -19.55 46.70 -42.78
C ARG A 182 -19.54 45.21 -42.44
N GLN A 183 -20.17 44.37 -43.25
CA GLN A 183 -20.15 42.92 -43.07
C GLN A 183 -18.73 42.36 -43.22
N ARG A 184 -17.93 42.90 -44.16
CA ARG A 184 -16.50 42.54 -44.32
C ARG A 184 -15.69 42.92 -43.08
N GLN A 185 -15.90 44.12 -42.54
CA GLN A 185 -15.23 44.61 -41.33
C GLN A 185 -15.59 43.75 -40.11
N GLN A 186 -16.88 43.51 -39.85
CA GLN A 186 -17.35 42.65 -38.76
C GLN A 186 -16.80 41.22 -38.87
N ASN A 187 -16.77 40.64 -40.08
CA ASN A 187 -16.15 39.32 -40.30
C ASN A 187 -14.63 39.32 -40.04
N GLN A 188 -13.92 40.43 -40.31
CA GLN A 188 -12.49 40.57 -40.02
C GLN A 188 -12.22 40.75 -38.53
N GLU A 189 -13.07 41.50 -37.81
CA GLU A 189 -13.02 41.65 -36.35
C GLU A 189 -13.29 40.32 -35.65
N LEU A 190 -14.33 39.58 -36.06
CA LEU A 190 -14.63 38.24 -35.56
C LEU A 190 -13.48 37.24 -35.84
N GLN A 191 -12.90 37.25 -37.05
CA GLN A 191 -11.74 36.41 -37.39
C GLN A 191 -10.44 36.82 -36.67
N LYS A 192 -10.36 38.04 -36.14
CA LYS A 192 -9.27 38.49 -35.28
C LYS A 192 -9.48 38.00 -33.84
N GLY A 193 -10.67 38.26 -33.27
CA GLY A 193 -11.02 37.80 -31.92
C GLY A 193 -10.89 36.27 -31.75
N LEU A 194 -11.46 35.49 -32.68
CA LEU A 194 -11.34 34.02 -32.68
C LEU A 194 -9.90 33.50 -32.85
N ARG A 195 -8.98 34.33 -33.34
CA ARG A 195 -7.57 34.00 -33.48
C ARG A 195 -6.81 34.32 -32.19
N GLU A 196 -7.08 35.47 -31.58
CA GLU A 196 -6.53 35.88 -30.30
C GLU A 196 -6.99 34.93 -29.18
N GLU A 197 -8.28 34.58 -29.12
CA GLU A 197 -8.84 33.56 -28.21
C GLU A 197 -8.18 32.19 -28.41
N LYS A 198 -7.95 31.77 -29.65
CA LYS A 198 -7.26 30.52 -29.96
C LYS A 198 -5.79 30.54 -29.51
N GLU A 199 -5.08 31.65 -29.73
CA GLU A 199 -3.68 31.80 -29.34
C GLU A 199 -3.54 31.85 -27.80
N GLU A 200 -4.47 32.49 -27.09
CA GLU A 200 -4.57 32.44 -25.62
C GLU A 200 -4.86 31.01 -25.12
N ALA A 201 -5.84 30.32 -25.71
CA ALA A 201 -6.13 28.92 -25.37
C ALA A 201 -4.91 28.01 -25.61
N GLN A 202 -4.18 28.21 -26.72
CA GLN A 202 -2.94 27.48 -27.02
C GLN A 202 -1.76 27.87 -26.11
N ALA A 203 -1.72 29.07 -25.54
CA ALA A 203 -0.77 29.42 -24.48
C ALA A 203 -1.14 28.72 -23.17
N ARG A 204 -2.43 28.72 -22.79
CA ARG A 204 -2.93 28.08 -21.57
C ARG A 204 -2.78 26.55 -21.59
N VAL A 205 -2.99 25.89 -22.73
CA VAL A 205 -2.70 24.45 -22.88
C VAL A 205 -1.22 24.16 -22.65
N ARG A 206 -0.31 24.91 -23.27
CA ARG A 206 1.14 24.73 -23.08
C ARG A 206 1.60 24.98 -21.64
N GLN A 207 0.99 25.93 -20.94
CA GLN A 207 1.26 26.11 -19.51
C GLN A 207 0.83 24.87 -18.70
N LEU A 208 -0.39 24.36 -18.93
CA LEU A 208 -0.89 23.16 -18.23
C LEU A 208 -0.08 21.91 -18.57
N GLU A 209 0.42 21.77 -19.81
CA GLU A 209 1.36 20.70 -20.20
C GLU A 209 2.68 20.80 -19.42
N GLN A 210 3.22 22.02 -19.24
CA GLN A 210 4.44 22.26 -18.46
C GLN A 210 4.22 22.02 -16.95
N ASP A 211 3.11 22.50 -16.40
CA ASP A 211 2.72 22.30 -14.99
C ASP A 211 2.54 20.79 -14.70
N LEU A 212 1.91 20.05 -15.61
CA LEU A 212 1.75 18.59 -15.52
C LEU A 212 3.10 17.86 -15.52
N LEU A 213 4.04 18.27 -16.37
CA LEU A 213 5.40 17.71 -16.40
C LEU A 213 6.16 17.97 -15.09
N GLU A 214 6.07 19.19 -14.54
CA GLU A 214 6.72 19.54 -13.27
C GLU A 214 6.12 18.75 -12.09
N ILE A 215 4.79 18.62 -12.03
CA ILE A 215 4.09 17.80 -11.03
C ILE A 215 4.47 16.32 -11.17
N THR A 216 4.56 15.80 -12.40
CA THR A 216 4.97 14.41 -12.66
C THR A 216 6.40 14.16 -12.20
N GLN A 217 7.34 15.07 -12.51
CA GLN A 217 8.73 14.96 -12.05
C GLN A 217 8.83 15.01 -10.52
N LYS A 218 8.07 15.90 -9.87
CA LYS A 218 7.98 15.97 -8.40
C LYS A 218 7.39 14.69 -7.79
N SER A 219 6.40 14.08 -8.45
CA SER A 219 5.82 12.80 -8.02
C SER A 219 6.85 11.67 -8.05
N VAL A 220 7.59 11.52 -9.17
CA VAL A 220 8.65 10.50 -9.31
C VAL A 220 9.78 10.69 -8.28
N LEU A 221 10.18 11.94 -8.02
CA LEU A 221 11.17 12.23 -6.98
C LEU A 221 10.67 11.83 -5.58
N LYS A 222 9.38 12.07 -5.27
CA LYS A 222 8.79 11.65 -4.00
C LYS A 222 8.58 10.14 -3.89
N GLU A 223 8.31 9.45 -5.00
CA GLU A 223 8.25 7.99 -5.04
C GLU A 223 9.62 7.36 -4.76
N THR A 224 10.70 7.85 -5.38
CA THR A 224 12.06 7.37 -5.10
C THR A 224 12.56 7.72 -3.69
N GLU A 225 12.10 8.82 -3.10
CA GLU A 225 12.33 9.15 -1.68
C GLU A 225 11.61 8.17 -0.74
N LEU A 226 10.35 7.81 -1.06
CA LEU A 226 9.61 6.77 -0.33
C LEU A 226 10.29 5.40 -0.44
N ASP A 227 10.84 5.03 -1.59
CA ASP A 227 11.62 3.80 -1.75
C ASP A 227 12.88 3.77 -0.88
N CYS A 228 13.65 4.87 -0.87
CA CYS A 228 14.79 5.01 0.03
C CYS A 228 14.40 4.90 1.52
N LEU A 229 13.18 5.30 1.89
CA LEU A 229 12.64 5.15 3.24
C LEU A 229 12.14 3.72 3.51
N ARG A 230 11.53 3.04 2.53
CA ARG A 230 11.14 1.62 2.61
C ARG A 230 12.35 0.72 2.85
N ASP A 231 13.43 0.91 2.09
CA ASP A 231 14.68 0.15 2.25
C ASP A 231 15.34 0.39 3.61
N ARG A 232 15.37 1.64 4.10
CA ARG A 232 15.86 1.98 5.43
C ARG A 232 15.04 1.33 6.53
N LEU A 233 13.71 1.33 6.42
CA LEU A 233 12.82 0.66 7.36
C LEU A 233 13.07 -0.87 7.38
N GLN A 234 13.19 -1.49 6.21
CA GLN A 234 13.47 -2.93 6.09
C GLN A 234 14.85 -3.30 6.66
N LYS A 235 15.85 -2.44 6.52
CA LYS A 235 17.16 -2.59 7.17
C LYS A 235 17.05 -2.53 8.69
N VAL A 236 16.36 -1.53 9.25
CA VAL A 236 16.13 -1.41 10.70
C VAL A 236 15.33 -2.60 11.26
N ILE A 237 14.36 -3.12 10.49
CA ILE A 237 13.61 -4.35 10.84
C ILE A 237 14.54 -5.56 10.94
N SER A 238 15.41 -5.79 9.95
CA SER A 238 16.36 -6.93 10.01
C SER A 238 17.44 -6.77 11.08
N GLU A 239 17.87 -5.54 11.38
CA GLU A 239 18.76 -5.24 12.51
C GLU A 239 18.08 -5.51 13.86
N ARG A 240 16.83 -5.10 14.04
CA ARG A 240 15.99 -5.43 15.21
C ARG A 240 15.88 -6.94 15.38
N ASP A 241 15.57 -7.69 14.33
CA ASP A 241 15.33 -9.13 14.41
C ASP A 241 16.62 -9.91 14.70
N SER A 242 17.76 -9.44 14.19
CA SER A 242 19.10 -9.93 14.57
C SER A 242 19.39 -9.68 16.05
N LEU A 243 19.18 -8.44 16.55
CA LEU A 243 19.39 -8.09 17.95
C LEU A 243 18.42 -8.83 18.89
N GLN A 244 17.16 -9.04 18.48
CA GLN A 244 16.18 -9.83 19.22
C GLN A 244 16.60 -11.31 19.32
N THR A 245 17.21 -11.85 18.27
CA THR A 245 17.77 -13.21 18.27
C THR A 245 19.00 -13.30 19.18
N GLN A 246 19.91 -12.32 19.14
CA GLN A 246 21.06 -12.25 20.05
C GLN A 246 20.61 -12.12 21.53
N LEU A 247 19.64 -11.26 21.82
CA LEU A 247 19.04 -11.11 23.15
C LEU A 247 18.34 -12.38 23.63
N LYS A 248 17.81 -13.21 22.72
CA LYS A 248 17.30 -14.53 23.08
C LYS A 248 18.44 -15.47 23.45
N ASN A 249 19.46 -15.62 22.60
CA ASN A 249 20.60 -16.50 22.84
C ASN A 249 21.29 -16.19 24.19
N VAL A 250 21.52 -14.91 24.50
CA VAL A 250 22.12 -14.49 25.78
C VAL A 250 21.22 -14.80 27.00
N ARG A 251 19.90 -14.83 26.84
CA ARG A 251 18.97 -15.29 27.90
C ARG A 251 19.04 -16.80 28.09
N ASP A 252 19.04 -17.55 26.98
CA ASP A 252 19.11 -19.01 26.97
C ASP A 252 20.45 -19.49 27.58
N GLU A 253 21.57 -18.83 27.22
CA GLU A 253 22.90 -19.04 27.83
C GLU A 253 22.92 -18.69 29.32
N ARG A 254 22.41 -17.52 29.72
CA ARG A 254 22.31 -17.11 31.13
C ARG A 254 21.53 -18.14 31.96
N ASP A 255 20.43 -18.65 31.43
CA ASP A 255 19.58 -19.61 32.15
C ASP A 255 20.20 -21.02 32.19
N LEU A 256 21.02 -21.38 31.19
CA LEU A 256 21.90 -22.55 31.24
C LEU A 256 22.98 -22.40 32.33
N TYR A 257 23.73 -21.28 32.37
CA TYR A 257 24.70 -21.00 33.44
C TYR A 257 24.06 -21.01 34.83
N LYS A 258 22.86 -20.43 34.96
CA LYS A 258 22.06 -20.45 36.21
C LYS A 258 21.65 -21.87 36.62
N SER A 259 21.47 -22.79 35.66
CA SER A 259 21.25 -24.21 35.92
C SER A 259 22.54 -24.89 36.42
N HIS A 260 23.68 -24.62 35.77
CA HIS A 260 24.98 -25.16 36.20
C HIS A 260 25.38 -24.72 37.60
N VAL A 261 25.21 -23.43 37.95
CA VAL A 261 25.48 -22.92 39.31
C VAL A 261 24.65 -23.66 40.35
N ARG A 262 23.33 -23.81 40.13
CA ARG A 262 22.45 -24.59 41.02
C ARG A 262 22.86 -26.06 41.15
N SER A 263 23.37 -26.67 40.07
CA SER A 263 23.87 -28.05 40.12
C SER A 263 25.13 -28.15 40.97
N ALA A 264 26.06 -27.19 40.85
CA ALA A 264 27.28 -27.12 41.66
C ALA A 264 26.98 -26.79 43.14
N GLU A 265 26.01 -25.91 43.42
CA GLU A 265 25.49 -25.66 44.78
C GLU A 265 24.93 -26.96 45.40
N LEU A 266 24.11 -27.71 44.65
CA LEU A 266 23.55 -28.98 45.10
C LEU A 266 24.65 -30.05 45.33
N GLU A 267 25.67 -30.09 44.49
CA GLU A 267 26.81 -31.00 44.67
C GLU A 267 27.66 -30.62 45.89
N ASN A 268 27.93 -29.32 46.10
CA ASN A 268 28.65 -28.83 47.25
C ASN A 268 27.92 -29.12 48.57
N THR A 269 26.59 -29.02 48.61
CA THR A 269 25.81 -29.41 49.80
C THR A 269 25.85 -30.91 50.08
N LYS A 270 25.88 -31.79 49.06
CA LYS A 270 26.10 -33.23 49.23
C LYS A 270 27.49 -33.53 49.79
N LEU A 271 28.55 -33.02 49.15
CA LEU A 271 29.93 -33.21 49.58
C LEU A 271 30.17 -32.66 51.00
N SER A 272 29.52 -31.54 51.36
CA SER A 272 29.55 -30.99 52.72
C SER A 272 28.88 -31.92 53.74
N ALA A 273 27.77 -32.56 53.39
CA ALA A 273 27.10 -33.54 54.25
C ALA A 273 27.91 -34.83 54.40
N GLU A 274 28.48 -35.36 53.31
CA GLU A 274 29.38 -36.51 53.32
C GLU A 274 30.62 -36.23 54.19
N LEU A 275 31.20 -35.03 54.09
CA LEU A 275 32.34 -34.60 54.91
C LEU A 275 31.97 -34.46 56.41
N GLN A 276 30.73 -34.07 56.74
CA GLN A 276 30.26 -34.13 58.13
C GLN A 276 30.08 -35.57 58.62
N MET A 277 29.55 -36.47 57.79
CA MET A 277 29.43 -37.90 58.12
C MET A 277 30.81 -38.55 58.34
N LEU A 278 31.79 -38.24 57.49
CA LEU A 278 33.17 -38.73 57.63
C LEU A 278 33.81 -38.24 58.93
N LYS A 279 33.65 -36.95 59.28
CA LYS A 279 34.10 -36.41 60.58
C LYS A 279 33.44 -37.07 61.79
N ALA A 280 32.17 -37.42 61.71
CA ALA A 280 31.48 -38.16 62.76
C ALA A 280 32.02 -39.60 62.91
N VAL A 281 32.38 -40.26 61.81
CA VAL A 281 33.04 -41.58 61.81
C VAL A 281 34.48 -41.49 62.32
N GLU A 282 35.20 -40.42 62.00
CA GLU A 282 36.56 -40.15 62.50
C GLU A 282 36.55 -39.93 64.03
N LEU A 283 35.69 -39.04 64.55
CA LEU A 283 35.54 -38.83 65.99
C LEU A 283 35.12 -40.12 66.73
N ASN A 284 34.27 -40.95 66.12
CA ASN A 284 33.90 -42.27 66.67
C ASN A 284 35.11 -43.22 66.73
N ARG A 285 35.96 -43.22 65.69
CA ARG A 285 37.23 -43.96 65.68
C ARG A 285 38.21 -43.43 66.72
N GLU A 286 38.34 -42.12 66.91
CA GLU A 286 39.18 -41.52 67.95
C GLU A 286 38.74 -41.96 69.35
N VAL A 287 37.44 -41.89 69.66
CA VAL A 287 36.88 -42.38 70.93
C VAL A 287 37.12 -43.88 71.11
N THR A 288 36.95 -44.67 70.05
CA THR A 288 37.22 -46.13 70.06
C THR A 288 38.71 -46.43 70.26
N ILE A 289 39.60 -45.63 69.65
CA ILE A 289 41.05 -45.74 69.83
C ILE A 289 41.44 -45.35 71.26
N ALA A 290 40.85 -44.31 71.84
CA ALA A 290 41.09 -43.94 73.24
C ALA A 290 40.67 -45.08 74.20
N GLN A 291 39.49 -45.67 74.00
CA GLN A 291 39.04 -46.85 74.75
C GLN A 291 40.03 -48.03 74.61
N TYR A 292 40.51 -48.32 73.41
CA TYR A 292 41.55 -49.34 73.21
C TYR A 292 42.91 -48.95 73.78
N GLN A 293 43.24 -47.66 73.88
CA GLN A 293 44.48 -47.20 74.53
C GLN A 293 44.38 -47.41 76.05
N ASP A 294 43.27 -47.05 76.69
CA ASP A 294 43.02 -47.31 78.11
C ASP A 294 43.02 -48.82 78.41
N GLU A 295 42.34 -49.62 77.60
CA GLU A 295 42.34 -51.08 77.66
C GLU A 295 43.77 -51.65 77.48
N LEU A 296 44.54 -51.12 76.51
CA LEU A 296 45.95 -51.48 76.32
C LEU A 296 46.84 -50.99 77.47
N HIS A 297 46.53 -49.90 78.15
CA HIS A 297 47.26 -49.46 79.34
C HIS A 297 46.97 -50.39 80.53
N ARG A 298 45.72 -50.81 80.73
CA ARG A 298 45.36 -51.85 81.72
C ARG A 298 46.05 -53.18 81.38
N LEU A 299 45.92 -53.66 80.14
CA LEU A 299 46.57 -54.87 79.65
C LEU A 299 48.11 -54.76 79.68
N ARG A 300 48.72 -53.59 79.55
CA ARG A 300 50.17 -53.40 79.74
C ARG A 300 50.56 -53.55 81.21
N THR A 301 49.79 -53.01 82.15
CA THR A 301 50.00 -53.26 83.59
C THR A 301 49.72 -54.71 84.00
N GLU A 302 48.88 -55.44 83.25
CA GLU A 302 48.68 -56.89 83.40
C GLU A 302 49.75 -57.73 82.66
N ARG A 303 50.55 -57.12 81.77
CA ARG A 303 51.49 -57.80 80.85
C ARG A 303 52.94 -57.28 80.98
N ASP A 304 53.42 -57.21 82.21
CA ASP A 304 54.86 -57.34 82.52
C ASP A 304 55.34 -58.81 82.46
N THR A 305 54.48 -59.75 82.02
CA THR A 305 54.85 -61.14 81.72
C THR A 305 54.64 -61.49 80.24
N HIS A 306 55.76 -61.55 79.51
CA HIS A 306 55.97 -62.19 78.19
C HIS A 306 55.27 -61.61 76.93
N PRO A 307 56.04 -61.37 75.84
CA PRO A 307 55.54 -61.23 74.47
C PRO A 307 55.96 -62.40 73.56
N THR A 308 55.15 -62.72 72.54
CA THR A 308 55.52 -62.85 71.10
C THR A 308 54.40 -63.56 70.31
N ASP A 309 53.75 -62.86 69.38
CA ASP A 309 53.40 -63.39 68.06
C ASP A 309 53.09 -62.21 67.13
N GLY A 310 53.64 -62.19 65.90
CA GLY A 310 53.58 -60.98 65.04
C GLY A 310 53.74 -61.20 63.54
N LEU A 311 54.11 -62.42 63.11
CA LEU A 311 54.40 -62.71 61.70
C LEU A 311 53.15 -63.02 60.85
N LYS A 312 52.02 -63.33 61.49
CA LYS A 312 50.75 -63.66 60.80
C LYS A 312 50.06 -62.41 60.23
N GLU A 313 50.10 -61.30 60.96
CA GLU A 313 49.45 -60.05 60.54
C GLU A 313 50.16 -59.41 59.34
N GLN A 314 51.49 -59.51 59.27
CA GLN A 314 52.26 -59.06 58.11
C GLN A 314 51.92 -59.83 56.83
N LEU A 315 51.63 -61.14 56.94
CA LEU A 315 51.15 -61.94 55.81
C LEU A 315 49.74 -61.49 55.38
N ARG A 316 48.83 -61.30 56.34
CA ARG A 316 47.45 -60.83 56.10
C ARG A 316 47.42 -59.49 55.35
N GLN A 317 48.25 -58.53 55.78
CA GLN A 317 48.37 -57.21 55.14
C GLN A 317 48.97 -57.29 53.73
N ALA A 318 49.93 -58.19 53.49
CA ALA A 318 50.47 -58.43 52.14
C ALA A 318 49.42 -59.06 51.20
N GLU A 319 48.60 -59.98 51.70
CA GLU A 319 47.49 -60.57 50.95
C GLU A 319 46.41 -59.53 50.62
N GLU A 320 46.04 -58.66 51.57
CA GLU A 320 45.12 -57.54 51.35
C GLU A 320 45.64 -56.56 50.29
N GLN A 321 46.94 -56.23 50.31
CA GLN A 321 47.55 -55.35 49.31
C GLN A 321 47.58 -55.98 47.90
N VAL A 322 47.79 -57.30 47.80
CA VAL A 322 47.69 -58.05 46.54
C VAL A 322 46.24 -58.15 46.05
N GLN A 323 45.26 -58.23 46.96
CA GLN A 323 43.83 -58.22 46.63
C GLN A 323 43.41 -56.86 46.06
N ALA A 324 43.82 -55.76 46.70
CA ALA A 324 43.52 -54.38 46.28
C ALA A 324 44.15 -54.05 44.92
N THR A 325 45.43 -54.37 44.72
CA THR A 325 46.11 -54.12 43.42
C THR A 325 45.53 -54.96 42.28
N ARG A 326 45.03 -56.18 42.54
CA ARG A 326 44.26 -56.97 41.57
C ARG A 326 42.93 -56.31 41.20
N GLN A 327 42.21 -55.74 42.17
CA GLN A 327 40.97 -55.01 41.90
C GLN A 327 41.23 -53.74 41.07
N GLN A 328 42.27 -52.98 41.41
CA GLN A 328 42.69 -51.81 40.64
C GLN A 328 43.06 -52.17 39.19
N ALA A 329 43.81 -53.27 38.99
CA ALA A 329 44.13 -53.76 37.65
C ALA A 329 42.88 -54.23 36.86
N ALA A 330 41.87 -54.76 37.53
CA ALA A 330 40.61 -55.14 36.90
C ALA A 330 39.76 -53.92 36.47
N MET A 331 39.76 -52.84 37.25
CA MET A 331 39.10 -51.56 36.93
C MET A 331 39.74 -50.89 35.71
N LEU A 332 41.06 -50.68 35.75
CA LEU A 332 41.84 -50.16 34.62
C LEU A 332 41.66 -51.03 33.36
N GLY A 333 41.56 -52.35 33.56
CA GLY A 333 41.26 -53.31 32.50
C GLY A 333 39.86 -53.18 31.90
N SER A 334 38.88 -52.59 32.60
CA SER A 334 37.59 -52.21 32.01
C SER A 334 37.66 -50.87 31.30
N GLU A 335 38.18 -49.84 31.97
CA GLU A 335 38.36 -48.50 31.39
C GLU A 335 39.06 -48.56 30.03
N LEU A 336 40.08 -49.41 29.87
CA LEU A 336 40.76 -49.64 28.60
C LEU A 336 39.88 -50.31 27.53
N ARG A 337 38.98 -51.24 27.90
CA ARG A 337 37.99 -51.84 26.98
C ARG A 337 36.93 -50.83 26.58
N ASP A 338 36.44 -50.06 27.54
CA ASP A 338 35.39 -49.06 27.33
C ASP A 338 35.90 -47.89 26.47
N ALA A 339 37.16 -47.48 26.67
CA ALA A 339 37.88 -46.54 25.80
C ALA A 339 38.12 -47.11 24.39
N SER A 340 38.54 -48.38 24.24
CA SER A 340 38.68 -49.02 22.92
C SER A 340 37.34 -49.07 22.20
N GLY A 341 36.27 -49.50 22.88
CA GLY A 341 34.91 -49.52 22.33
C GLY A 341 34.38 -48.13 22.00
N GLY A 342 34.80 -47.09 22.74
CA GLY A 342 34.58 -45.68 22.37
C GLY A 342 35.26 -45.33 21.04
N ARG A 343 36.57 -45.56 20.93
CA ARG A 343 37.37 -45.34 19.72
C ARG A 343 36.84 -46.09 18.50
N ASP A 344 36.41 -47.34 18.68
CA ASP A 344 35.94 -48.18 17.59
C ASP A 344 34.55 -47.73 17.08
N ARG A 345 33.71 -47.16 17.97
CA ARG A 345 32.46 -46.47 17.59
C ARG A 345 32.72 -45.18 16.82
N THR A 346 33.59 -44.30 17.31
CA THR A 346 33.88 -43.03 16.62
C THR A 346 34.56 -43.26 15.27
N MET A 347 35.41 -44.29 15.15
CA MET A 347 35.95 -44.73 13.87
C MET A 347 34.83 -45.16 12.88
N ALA A 348 33.86 -45.97 13.34
CA ALA A 348 32.71 -46.38 12.52
C ALA A 348 31.72 -45.24 12.19
N GLU A 349 31.72 -44.15 12.96
CA GLU A 349 30.98 -42.92 12.68
C GLU A 349 31.68 -42.07 11.62
N LEU A 350 33.00 -41.89 11.73
CA LEU A 350 33.82 -41.22 10.72
C LEU A 350 33.76 -41.92 9.36
N TYR A 351 33.75 -43.26 9.32
CA TYR A 351 33.56 -44.01 8.08
C TYR A 351 32.16 -43.83 7.45
N ARG A 352 31.11 -43.61 8.25
CA ARG A 352 29.76 -43.30 7.73
C ARG A 352 29.66 -41.87 7.21
N ALA A 353 30.06 -40.89 8.02
CA ALA A 353 30.09 -39.48 7.64
C ALA A 353 30.92 -39.24 6.36
N ARG A 354 32.01 -40.01 6.17
CA ARG A 354 32.80 -39.98 4.93
C ARG A 354 32.01 -40.49 3.71
N GLN A 355 31.33 -41.63 3.81
CA GLN A 355 30.51 -42.18 2.72
C GLN A 355 29.33 -41.25 2.38
N GLU A 356 28.71 -40.64 3.39
CA GLU A 356 27.65 -39.63 3.22
C GLU A 356 28.20 -38.38 2.49
N ALA A 357 29.38 -37.89 2.87
CA ALA A 357 30.03 -36.77 2.18
C ALA A 357 30.50 -37.13 0.75
N GLU A 358 30.86 -38.38 0.47
CA GLU A 358 31.17 -38.85 -0.89
C GLU A 358 29.89 -38.98 -1.74
N SER A 359 28.77 -39.45 -1.16
CA SER A 359 27.43 -39.45 -1.78
C SER A 359 26.87 -38.04 -2.07
N LEU A 360 27.13 -37.07 -1.19
CA LEU A 360 26.74 -35.68 -1.39
C LEU A 360 27.55 -35.01 -2.51
N ARG A 361 28.85 -35.31 -2.63
CA ARG A 361 29.69 -34.82 -3.73
C ARG A 361 29.24 -35.37 -5.09
N ALA A 362 28.82 -36.63 -5.17
CA ALA A 362 28.28 -37.22 -6.39
C ALA A 362 27.01 -36.47 -6.85
N ARG A 363 26.02 -36.31 -5.95
CA ARG A 363 24.78 -35.57 -6.24
C ARG A 363 25.00 -34.10 -6.59
N LEU A 364 26.02 -33.45 -6.01
CA LEU A 364 26.40 -32.09 -6.38
C LEU A 364 26.95 -32.03 -7.82
N ALA A 365 27.76 -33.00 -8.24
CA ALA A 365 28.28 -33.06 -9.60
C ALA A 365 27.17 -33.35 -10.63
N GLU A 366 26.21 -34.21 -10.29
CA GLU A 366 25.01 -34.48 -11.10
C GLU A 366 24.18 -33.20 -11.29
N ALA A 367 23.83 -32.50 -10.19
CA ALA A 367 23.08 -31.24 -10.25
C ALA A 367 23.82 -30.11 -10.97
N GLN A 368 25.17 -30.09 -10.92
CA GLN A 368 25.99 -29.15 -11.70
C GLN A 368 25.92 -29.44 -13.20
N GLU A 369 25.92 -30.71 -13.61
CA GLU A 369 25.76 -31.09 -15.02
C GLU A 369 24.33 -30.80 -15.52
N GLU A 370 23.30 -31.03 -14.70
CA GLU A 370 21.91 -30.64 -15.02
C GLU A 370 21.78 -29.12 -15.20
N CYS A 371 22.34 -28.31 -14.29
CA CYS A 371 22.39 -26.85 -14.44
C CYS A 371 23.12 -26.43 -15.72
N ARG A 372 24.27 -27.05 -16.01
CA ARG A 372 25.05 -26.80 -17.24
C ARG A 372 24.24 -27.16 -18.48
N HIS A 373 23.48 -28.26 -18.44
CA HIS A 373 22.64 -28.69 -19.55
C HIS A 373 21.46 -27.73 -19.77
N ALA A 374 20.81 -27.27 -18.70
CA ALA A 374 19.74 -26.26 -18.76
C ALA A 374 20.23 -24.91 -19.31
N GLN A 375 21.40 -24.43 -18.89
CA GLN A 375 22.05 -23.24 -19.45
C GLN A 375 22.29 -23.40 -20.96
N ASN A 376 22.87 -24.53 -21.39
CA ASN A 376 23.07 -24.82 -22.81
C ASN A 376 21.76 -24.91 -23.63
N GLN A 377 20.62 -25.24 -23.02
CA GLN A 377 19.31 -25.18 -23.68
C GLN A 377 18.80 -23.73 -23.79
N LEU A 378 18.94 -22.92 -22.74
CA LEU A 378 18.59 -21.50 -22.75
C LEU A 378 19.40 -20.71 -23.78
N ASP A 379 20.72 -20.94 -23.88
CA ASP A 379 21.57 -20.27 -24.88
C ASP A 379 21.21 -20.67 -26.32
N ARG A 380 20.76 -21.92 -26.55
CA ARG A 380 20.22 -22.34 -27.84
C ARG A 380 18.91 -21.63 -28.17
N MET A 381 17.98 -21.54 -27.22
CA MET A 381 16.71 -20.82 -27.39
C MET A 381 16.94 -19.32 -27.65
N ARG A 382 17.85 -18.68 -26.89
CA ARG A 382 18.29 -17.30 -27.12
C ARG A 382 18.87 -17.11 -28.52
N SER A 383 19.76 -18.01 -28.94
CA SER A 383 20.37 -17.98 -30.28
C SER A 383 19.34 -18.13 -31.40
N GLN A 384 18.32 -18.98 -31.19
CA GLN A 384 17.20 -19.15 -32.13
C GLN A 384 16.34 -17.89 -32.20
N ALA A 385 15.97 -17.29 -31.06
CA ALA A 385 15.21 -16.04 -31.03
C ALA A 385 15.95 -14.89 -31.74
N SER A 386 17.26 -14.73 -31.48
CA SER A 386 18.09 -13.74 -32.20
C SER A 386 18.16 -14.02 -33.72
N GLN A 387 18.13 -15.28 -34.14
CA GLN A 387 18.14 -15.66 -35.56
C GLN A 387 16.79 -15.47 -36.27
N GLU A 388 15.67 -15.53 -35.53
CA GLU A 388 14.35 -15.15 -36.06
C GLU A 388 14.19 -13.62 -36.16
N VAL A 389 14.63 -12.87 -35.13
CA VAL A 389 14.70 -11.39 -35.19
C VAL A 389 15.54 -10.91 -36.37
N GLY A 390 16.65 -11.60 -36.68
CA GLY A 390 17.48 -11.33 -37.87
C GLY A 390 16.78 -11.50 -39.23
N ARG A 391 15.58 -12.06 -39.29
CA ARG A 391 14.76 -12.14 -40.52
C ARG A 391 13.67 -11.06 -40.60
N ALA A 392 13.35 -10.39 -39.50
CA ALA A 392 12.45 -9.23 -39.46
C ALA A 392 13.28 -7.94 -39.54
N GLY A 393 13.62 -7.51 -40.75
CA GLY A 393 14.55 -6.41 -40.97
C GLY A 393 14.07 -5.06 -40.41
N GLY A 394 14.95 -4.36 -39.68
CA GLY A 394 14.78 -2.95 -39.33
C GLY A 394 15.35 -2.51 -37.97
N GLY A 395 15.33 -3.36 -36.94
CA GLY A 395 15.53 -2.91 -35.54
C GLY A 395 16.94 -3.00 -34.95
N VAL A 396 17.87 -3.74 -35.57
CA VAL A 396 19.09 -4.23 -34.87
C VAL A 396 20.08 -3.13 -34.46
N GLY A 397 20.21 -2.05 -35.24
CA GLY A 397 21.22 -1.01 -34.99
C GLY A 397 21.01 -0.26 -33.68
N VAL A 398 19.83 0.36 -33.51
CA VAL A 398 19.53 1.26 -32.38
C VAL A 398 19.57 0.54 -31.03
N VAL A 399 19.14 -0.72 -30.97
CA VAL A 399 19.18 -1.51 -29.73
C VAL A 399 20.63 -1.80 -29.33
N SER A 400 21.47 -2.28 -30.26
CA SER A 400 22.86 -2.60 -29.96
C SER A 400 23.71 -1.35 -29.63
N GLU A 401 23.35 -0.18 -30.17
CA GLU A 401 24.01 1.10 -29.89
C GLU A 401 23.62 1.64 -28.51
N LEU A 402 22.33 1.56 -28.13
CA LEU A 402 21.84 1.91 -26.80
C LEU A 402 22.36 0.94 -25.71
N GLU A 403 22.43 -0.35 -26.00
CA GLU A 403 23.06 -1.35 -25.10
C GLU A 403 24.55 -1.03 -24.89
N ALA A 404 25.27 -0.62 -25.94
CA ALA A 404 26.68 -0.22 -25.81
C ALA A 404 26.87 1.11 -25.06
N GLU A 405 25.93 2.06 -25.17
CA GLU A 405 25.93 3.30 -24.38
C GLU A 405 25.73 2.99 -22.89
N LEU A 406 24.68 2.21 -22.56
CA LEU A 406 24.36 1.79 -21.20
C LEU A 406 25.50 0.99 -20.55
N GLN A 407 26.19 0.15 -21.34
CA GLN A 407 27.35 -0.61 -20.86
C GLN A 407 28.51 0.31 -20.43
N LYS A 408 28.76 1.42 -21.15
CA LYS A 408 29.76 2.44 -20.77
C LYS A 408 29.36 3.16 -19.48
N GLU A 409 28.09 3.56 -19.35
CA GLU A 409 27.59 4.20 -18.13
C GLU A 409 27.74 3.28 -16.91
N VAL A 410 27.43 1.99 -17.07
CA VAL A 410 27.65 0.97 -16.02
C VAL A 410 29.14 0.81 -15.66
N GLU A 411 30.05 0.92 -16.63
CA GLU A 411 31.50 0.88 -16.38
C GLU A 411 32.04 2.16 -15.72
N GLU A 412 31.57 3.35 -16.11
CA GLU A 412 31.90 4.62 -15.44
C GLU A 412 31.38 4.64 -14.00
N LEU A 413 30.13 4.24 -13.77
CA LEU A 413 29.54 4.15 -12.44
C LEU A 413 30.29 3.15 -11.55
N ARG A 414 30.74 2.01 -12.09
CA ARG A 414 31.61 1.06 -11.37
C ARG A 414 32.95 1.68 -11.00
N LEU A 415 33.61 2.40 -11.92
CA LEU A 415 34.88 3.07 -11.65
C LEU A 415 34.72 4.13 -10.56
N ARG A 416 33.68 4.95 -10.65
CA ARG A 416 33.36 6.01 -9.67
C ARG A 416 33.04 5.44 -8.29
N LEU A 417 32.28 4.34 -8.22
CA LEU A 417 31.98 3.61 -6.99
C LEU A 417 33.26 3.02 -6.37
N ASN A 418 34.16 2.47 -7.18
CA ASN A 418 35.42 1.91 -6.71
C ASN A 418 36.36 2.99 -6.16
N MET A 419 36.47 4.15 -6.83
CA MET A 419 37.23 5.30 -6.31
C MET A 419 36.66 5.82 -4.99
N ALA A 420 35.32 5.91 -4.86
CA ALA A 420 34.68 6.28 -3.60
C ALA A 420 34.95 5.25 -2.48
N ALA A 421 34.98 3.95 -2.81
CA ALA A 421 35.30 2.89 -1.88
C ALA A 421 36.77 2.93 -1.40
N GLU A 422 37.74 3.24 -2.27
CA GLU A 422 39.13 3.47 -1.85
C GLU A 422 39.28 4.72 -0.97
N HIS A 423 38.63 5.83 -1.31
CA HIS A 423 38.65 7.03 -0.47
C HIS A 423 38.01 6.78 0.91
N TYR A 424 36.94 5.98 0.98
CA TYR A 424 36.34 5.53 2.24
C TYR A 424 37.27 4.62 3.04
N LYS A 425 37.97 3.67 2.39
CA LYS A 425 38.99 2.83 3.05
C LYS A 425 40.12 3.69 3.63
N GLU A 426 40.56 4.73 2.93
CA GLU A 426 41.63 5.60 3.41
C GLU A 426 41.18 6.46 4.60
N LYS A 427 39.99 7.08 4.53
CA LYS A 427 39.40 7.78 5.68
C LYS A 427 39.12 6.84 6.87
N TYR A 428 38.81 5.57 6.63
CA TYR A 428 38.69 4.57 7.70
C TYR A 428 40.05 4.21 8.34
N ARG A 429 41.14 4.09 7.54
CA ARG A 429 42.52 3.93 8.05
C ARG A 429 42.94 5.13 8.89
N GLU A 430 42.63 6.34 8.43
CA GLU A 430 42.86 7.60 9.15
C GLU A 430 42.08 7.65 10.46
N CYS A 431 40.78 7.35 10.47
CA CYS A 431 39.99 7.22 11.70
C CYS A 431 40.53 6.14 12.66
N GLN A 432 41.11 5.04 12.16
CA GLN A 432 41.80 4.08 13.02
C GLN A 432 43.12 4.63 13.59
N ARG A 433 43.92 5.38 12.81
CA ARG A 433 45.14 6.06 13.30
C ARG A 433 44.80 7.04 14.41
N LEU A 434 43.83 7.92 14.17
CA LEU A 434 43.33 8.91 15.14
C LEU A 434 42.78 8.23 16.40
N ARG A 435 41.98 7.17 16.28
CA ARG A 435 41.49 6.40 17.46
C ARG A 435 42.65 5.83 18.28
N ARG A 436 43.68 5.27 17.63
CA ARG A 436 44.88 4.75 18.33
C ARG A 436 45.69 5.86 19.02
N GLN A 437 45.77 7.06 18.42
CA GLN A 437 46.38 8.24 19.06
C GLN A 437 45.56 8.72 20.26
N VAL A 438 44.24 8.81 20.15
CA VAL A 438 43.35 9.18 21.26
C VAL A 438 43.46 8.15 22.41
N THR A 439 43.48 6.85 22.11
CA THR A 439 43.73 5.81 23.14
C THR A 439 45.09 6.00 23.81
N LYS A 440 46.19 6.17 23.05
CA LYS A 440 47.52 6.46 23.62
C LYS A 440 47.53 7.70 24.52
N LEU A 441 46.89 8.80 24.10
CA LEU A 441 46.78 10.03 24.90
C LEU A 441 45.95 9.80 26.17
N THR A 442 44.91 8.98 26.09
CA THR A 442 44.08 8.60 27.25
C THR A 442 44.87 7.76 28.24
N ASP A 443 45.68 6.81 27.75
CA ASP A 443 46.53 5.96 28.57
C ASP A 443 47.69 6.75 29.21
N CYS A 444 48.33 7.67 28.49
CA CYS A 444 49.32 8.59 29.06
C CYS A 444 48.71 9.47 30.16
N ASN A 445 47.56 10.10 29.88
CA ASN A 445 46.85 10.94 30.85
C ASN A 445 46.30 10.15 32.05
N ARG A 446 46.32 8.81 32.02
CA ARG A 446 46.00 7.94 33.16
C ARG A 446 47.21 7.57 34.02
N ASN A 447 48.44 7.82 33.54
CA ASN A 447 49.68 7.59 34.29
C ASN A 447 50.08 8.82 35.12
N ASP A 448 49.76 10.03 34.65
CA ASP A 448 49.96 11.28 35.42
C ASP A 448 48.88 11.53 36.48
N ALA A 449 47.86 10.68 36.57
CA ALA A 449 46.63 10.92 37.34
C ALA A 449 46.14 9.74 38.20
N SER A 450 47.03 9.08 38.95
CA SER A 450 46.71 8.48 40.26
C SER A 450 47.95 7.98 41.02
N THR A 451 48.22 8.59 42.17
CA THR A 451 48.83 7.87 43.32
C THR A 451 47.72 7.23 44.16
N GLU A 452 48.06 6.32 45.08
CA GLU A 452 47.14 5.51 45.93
C GLU A 452 46.41 4.38 45.16
N THR A 453 46.88 3.13 45.22
CA THR A 453 46.60 2.05 46.23
C THR A 453 45.18 1.46 46.15
N THR A 454 44.92 0.13 46.23
CA THR A 454 45.78 -1.08 46.37
C THR A 454 44.96 -2.36 46.08
N GLN A 455 45.62 -3.45 45.62
CA GLN A 455 45.16 -4.87 45.55
C GLN A 455 44.05 -5.24 44.53
N GLU A 456 44.23 -6.18 43.57
CA GLU A 456 44.42 -7.66 43.62
C GLU A 456 43.07 -8.44 43.69
N LEU A 457 42.84 -9.64 43.10
CA LEU A 457 43.75 -10.70 42.60
C LEU A 457 43.06 -11.69 41.58
N HIS A 458 43.85 -12.33 40.69
CA HIS A 458 43.63 -13.59 39.89
C HIS A 458 42.40 -13.75 38.94
N THR A 459 42.42 -14.38 37.73
CA THR A 459 43.19 -15.49 37.05
C THR A 459 42.91 -16.91 37.57
N PRO A 460 43.24 -18.02 36.86
CA PRO A 460 43.76 -18.23 35.49
C PRO A 460 42.68 -18.82 34.54
N ASP A 461 42.81 -19.73 33.54
CA ASP A 461 43.82 -20.60 32.85
C ASP A 461 43.21 -20.97 31.45
N ALA A 462 43.77 -21.74 30.49
CA ALA A 462 45.11 -21.90 29.88
C ALA A 462 45.05 -23.00 28.76
N GLU A 463 46.22 -23.53 28.32
CA GLU A 463 46.47 -24.88 27.74
C GLU A 463 45.96 -25.24 26.29
N THR A 464 46.72 -25.84 25.35
CA THR A 464 48.17 -26.16 25.11
C THR A 464 48.34 -26.84 23.68
N PRO A 465 49.44 -27.51 23.23
CA PRO A 465 50.91 -27.27 23.27
C PRO A 465 51.58 -27.33 21.83
N PRO A 466 52.79 -27.93 21.54
CA PRO A 466 54.05 -27.20 21.33
C PRO A 466 54.91 -27.65 20.11
N THR A 467 56.20 -27.25 20.02
CA THR A 467 57.38 -28.12 19.65
C THR A 467 58.74 -27.44 19.93
N ASP A 468 59.54 -28.04 20.81
CA ASP A 468 61.02 -28.13 20.97
C ASP A 468 62.03 -27.05 20.46
N GLN A 469 62.85 -26.45 21.36
CA GLN A 469 64.25 -26.80 21.80
C GLN A 469 65.37 -26.29 20.84
N PHE A 470 66.60 -25.90 21.26
CA PHE A 470 67.52 -26.48 22.27
C PHE A 470 68.52 -25.46 22.94
N LEU A 471 69.19 -25.95 24.00
CA LEU A 471 70.23 -25.39 24.91
C LEU A 471 71.59 -25.00 24.25
N ALA A 472 72.59 -24.31 24.86
CA ALA A 472 72.76 -23.52 26.12
C ALA A 472 74.11 -22.73 26.17
N GLU A 473 74.38 -22.02 27.28
CA GLU A 473 75.47 -21.07 27.60
C GLU A 473 76.86 -21.68 27.95
N ILE A 474 77.98 -21.10 27.45
CA ILE A 474 79.35 -21.16 28.04
C ILE A 474 80.11 -19.81 27.84
N LYS A 475 80.98 -19.43 28.79
CA LYS A 475 81.83 -18.20 28.94
C LYS A 475 83.34 -18.58 29.06
N PRO A 476 84.35 -17.68 29.20
CA PRO A 476 84.55 -16.26 28.76
C PRO A 476 85.98 -15.96 28.16
N ALA A 477 86.27 -14.66 27.88
CA ALA A 477 87.61 -14.00 27.79
C ALA A 477 88.54 -14.36 26.59
N THR A 478 89.34 -13.44 26.00
CA THR A 478 90.35 -12.55 26.63
C THR A 478 90.67 -11.28 25.79
N GLN A 479 91.38 -10.33 26.42
CA GLN A 479 91.72 -8.93 26.08
C GLN A 479 92.48 -8.61 24.75
N ARG A 480 92.43 -7.30 24.41
CA ARG A 480 93.44 -6.42 23.75
C ARG A 480 93.48 -6.37 22.19
N ASP A 481 93.92 -5.26 21.55
CA ASP A 481 94.57 -4.04 22.07
C ASP A 481 94.28 -2.74 21.26
N THR A 482 94.62 -1.58 21.83
CA THR A 482 94.88 -0.24 21.23
C THR A 482 93.90 0.42 20.25
N GLY A 483 93.65 1.71 20.46
CA GLY A 483 93.20 2.68 19.43
C GLY A 483 93.78 4.08 19.72
N ARG A 484 93.64 5.03 18.77
CA ARG A 484 93.84 6.49 18.97
C ARG A 484 93.40 7.30 17.74
N LEU A 485 92.54 8.28 17.99
CA LEU A 485 92.35 9.62 17.37
C LEU A 485 93.07 9.90 16.02
N GLY A 486 92.42 10.43 14.99
CA GLY A 486 91.00 10.82 14.89
C GLY A 486 90.80 11.91 13.82
N GLU A 487 89.57 12.03 13.33
CA GLU A 487 89.04 13.10 12.46
C GLU A 487 87.56 13.29 12.89
N GLU A 488 87.17 14.53 13.16
CA GLU A 488 85.83 15.01 13.56
C GLU A 488 85.50 16.21 12.63
N ASP A 489 84.30 16.79 12.73
CA ASP A 489 83.76 17.91 11.91
C ASP A 489 83.31 17.53 10.46
N ASP A 490 82.10 16.97 10.31
CA ASP A 490 81.28 17.03 9.07
C ASP A 490 79.81 16.50 9.22
N GLU A 491 79.27 16.27 10.45
CA GLU A 491 77.92 15.69 10.68
C GLU A 491 76.92 16.59 11.46
N ASP A 492 77.31 17.79 11.94
CA ASP A 492 76.47 18.65 12.80
C ASP A 492 75.54 19.63 12.03
N GLU A 493 75.60 19.74 10.70
CA GLU A 493 74.73 20.65 9.91
C GLU A 493 73.44 19.98 9.37
N GLU A 494 73.32 18.64 9.37
CA GLU A 494 72.11 17.96 8.85
C GLU A 494 70.98 17.78 9.89
N GLU A 495 71.25 17.79 11.21
CA GLU A 495 70.20 17.58 12.22
C GLU A 495 69.34 18.83 12.53
N GLU A 496 69.86 20.07 12.42
CA GLU A 496 69.03 21.28 12.60
C GLU A 496 68.06 21.54 11.42
N GLU A 497 68.43 21.20 10.17
CA GLU A 497 67.53 21.40 9.01
C GLU A 497 66.30 20.46 9.03
N GLU A 498 66.42 19.19 9.49
CA GLU A 498 65.25 18.30 9.59
C GLU A 498 64.31 18.66 10.76
N GLU A 499 64.79 19.22 11.89
CA GLU A 499 63.88 19.71 12.95
C GLU A 499 63.12 20.98 12.50
N ASP A 500 63.74 21.88 11.74
CA ASP A 500 63.07 23.06 11.16
C ASP A 500 62.08 22.65 10.04
N GLU A 501 62.42 21.74 9.12
CA GLU A 501 61.45 21.24 8.12
C GLU A 501 60.26 20.50 8.78
N CYS A 502 60.52 19.70 9.83
CA CYS A 502 59.48 18.98 10.55
C CYS A 502 58.53 19.94 11.31
N SER A 503 59.07 20.96 11.97
CA SER A 503 58.26 21.95 12.69
C SER A 503 57.44 22.84 11.74
N VAL A 504 58.03 23.31 10.63
CA VAL A 504 57.33 24.06 9.57
C VAL A 504 56.20 23.24 8.95
N SER A 505 56.38 21.93 8.78
CA SER A 505 55.33 21.01 8.33
C SER A 505 54.13 20.96 9.29
N VAL A 506 54.40 20.86 10.60
CA VAL A 506 53.35 20.86 11.64
C VAL A 506 52.64 22.22 11.73
N GLU A 507 53.37 23.33 11.63
CA GLU A 507 52.76 24.67 11.59
C GLU A 507 51.89 24.87 10.35
N ALA A 508 52.29 24.33 9.19
CA ALA A 508 51.49 24.35 7.97
C ALA A 508 50.20 23.51 8.09
N GLU A 509 50.26 22.33 8.71
CA GLU A 509 49.05 21.53 9.00
C GLU A 509 48.11 22.24 9.98
N LEU A 510 48.64 22.88 11.03
CA LEU A 510 47.87 23.69 11.98
C LEU A 510 47.20 24.88 11.29
N ALA A 511 47.94 25.64 10.48
CA ALA A 511 47.41 26.76 9.71
C ALA A 511 46.29 26.32 8.74
N CYS A 512 46.44 25.16 8.10
CA CYS A 512 45.44 24.58 7.21
C CYS A 512 44.19 24.10 7.97
N MET A 513 44.33 23.59 9.20
CA MET A 513 43.20 23.26 10.07
C MET A 513 42.49 24.51 10.59
N GLU A 514 43.22 25.58 10.95
CA GLU A 514 42.61 26.86 11.28
C GLU A 514 41.84 27.46 10.11
N GLU A 515 42.39 27.41 8.89
CA GLU A 515 41.70 27.90 7.69
C GLU A 515 40.38 27.17 7.46
N LYS A 516 40.40 25.82 7.48
CA LYS A 516 39.18 25.00 7.40
C LYS A 516 38.19 25.28 8.53
N TRP A 517 38.67 25.60 9.74
CA TRP A 517 37.81 26.01 10.85
C TRP A 517 37.17 27.38 10.58
N ARG A 518 37.93 28.36 10.07
CA ARG A 518 37.41 29.68 9.67
C ARG A 518 36.41 29.57 8.52
N GLU A 519 36.65 28.70 7.54
CA GLU A 519 35.68 28.35 6.49
C GLU A 519 34.40 27.75 7.09
N GLN A 520 34.53 26.76 7.98
CA GLN A 520 33.38 26.09 8.62
C GLN A 520 32.56 27.04 9.49
N CYS A 521 33.21 28.00 10.18
CA CYS A 521 32.53 29.11 10.87
C CYS A 521 31.80 30.03 9.90
N THR A 522 32.44 30.39 8.78
CA THR A 522 31.84 31.25 7.73
C THR A 522 30.61 30.59 7.10
N ILE A 523 30.67 29.27 6.83
CA ILE A 523 29.53 28.47 6.37
C ILE A 523 28.41 28.47 7.42
N ASN A 524 28.75 28.34 8.72
CA ASN A 524 27.76 28.35 9.80
C ASN A 524 27.04 29.70 9.93
N GLU A 525 27.76 30.83 9.88
CA GLU A 525 27.13 32.16 9.86
C GLU A 525 26.27 32.39 8.61
N ASN A 526 26.71 31.95 7.43
CA ASN A 526 25.89 32.01 6.21
C ASN A 526 24.61 31.17 6.33
N LEU A 527 24.67 29.99 6.96
CA LEU A 527 23.49 29.16 7.22
C LEU A 527 22.54 29.80 8.24
N LYS A 528 23.05 30.46 9.29
CA LYS A 528 22.23 31.25 10.23
C LYS A 528 21.53 32.41 9.54
N LEU A 529 22.23 33.14 8.68
CA LEU A 529 21.65 34.25 7.90
C LEU A 529 20.58 33.75 6.92
N LEU A 530 20.82 32.62 6.25
CA LEU A 530 19.83 32.00 5.35
C LEU A 530 18.58 31.56 6.13
N LEU A 531 18.76 30.86 7.27
CA LEU A 531 17.67 30.43 8.14
C LEU A 531 16.84 31.62 8.64
N ALA A 532 17.50 32.70 9.08
CA ALA A 532 16.81 33.93 9.48
C ALA A 532 16.05 34.59 8.32
N SER A 533 16.58 34.56 7.10
CA SER A 533 15.91 35.13 5.92
C SER A 533 14.63 34.36 5.54
N GLU A 534 14.66 33.03 5.58
CA GLU A 534 13.47 32.21 5.35
C GLU A 534 12.48 32.30 6.53
N GLU A 535 12.95 32.41 7.78
CA GLU A 535 12.07 32.67 8.93
C GLU A 535 11.29 33.99 8.78
N GLN A 536 11.94 35.07 8.31
CA GLN A 536 11.27 36.33 8.01
C GLN A 536 10.32 36.23 6.80
N ARG A 537 10.64 35.40 5.80
CA ARG A 537 9.76 35.10 4.67
C ARG A 537 8.48 34.39 5.14
N PHE A 538 8.60 33.36 5.97
CA PHE A 538 7.44 32.68 6.56
C PHE A 538 6.62 33.62 7.46
N LYS A 539 7.25 34.42 8.33
CA LYS A 539 6.55 35.44 9.14
C LYS A 539 5.78 36.45 8.27
N THR A 540 6.35 36.87 7.15
CA THR A 540 5.69 37.78 6.19
C THR A 540 4.48 37.11 5.53
N GLN A 541 4.62 35.86 5.11
CA GLN A 541 3.55 35.08 4.48
C GLN A 541 2.40 34.77 5.44
N VAL A 542 2.70 34.40 6.70
CA VAL A 542 1.68 34.21 7.75
C VAL A 542 0.91 35.51 7.97
N ALA A 543 1.61 36.64 8.15
CA ALA A 543 0.98 37.94 8.31
C ALA A 543 0.15 38.38 7.08
N GLU A 544 0.47 37.90 5.86
CA GLU A 544 -0.37 38.09 4.67
C GLU A 544 -1.66 37.26 4.76
N LYS A 545 -1.56 35.96 5.10
CA LYS A 545 -2.73 35.09 5.32
C LYS A 545 -3.63 35.62 6.45
N ASP A 546 -3.07 36.16 7.53
CA ASP A 546 -3.84 36.78 8.63
C ASP A 546 -4.64 38.01 8.17
N ARG A 547 -4.09 38.81 7.25
CA ARG A 547 -4.80 39.96 6.64
C ARG A 547 -5.92 39.49 5.72
N GLU A 548 -5.69 38.46 4.90
CA GLU A 548 -6.74 37.84 4.06
C GLU A 548 -7.87 37.28 4.92
N VAL A 549 -7.55 36.51 5.96
CA VAL A 549 -8.51 35.95 6.92
C VAL A 549 -9.28 37.06 7.64
N SER A 550 -8.63 38.17 8.00
CA SER A 550 -9.29 39.33 8.61
C SER A 550 -10.27 40.01 7.64
N ALA A 551 -9.85 40.26 6.40
CA ALA A 551 -10.71 40.85 5.37
C ALA A 551 -11.91 39.94 5.02
N LEU A 552 -11.72 38.62 4.98
CA LEU A 552 -12.80 37.65 4.79
C LEU A 552 -13.78 37.64 5.97
N ARG A 553 -13.30 37.79 7.22
CA ARG A 553 -14.16 37.92 8.41
C ARG A 553 -14.98 39.22 8.37
N GLU A 554 -14.39 40.35 7.97
CA GLU A 554 -15.11 41.61 7.79
C GLU A 554 -16.17 41.52 6.69
N SER A 555 -15.83 40.92 5.54
CA SER A 555 -16.75 40.65 4.44
C SER A 555 -17.94 39.78 4.89
N LEU A 556 -17.68 38.71 5.64
CA LEU A 556 -18.72 37.86 6.22
C LEU A 556 -19.67 38.64 7.16
N VAL A 557 -19.15 39.58 7.95
CA VAL A 557 -19.98 40.48 8.80
C VAL A 557 -20.85 41.42 7.96
N VAL A 558 -20.34 41.94 6.84
CA VAL A 558 -21.15 42.76 5.90
C VAL A 558 -22.27 41.92 5.27
N VAL A 559 -21.93 40.75 4.69
CA VAL A 559 -22.91 39.83 4.09
C VAL A 559 -23.97 39.38 5.11
N THR A 560 -23.58 39.13 6.36
CA THR A 560 -24.52 38.77 7.44
C THR A 560 -25.50 39.92 7.75
N ARG A 561 -25.02 41.17 7.80
CA ARG A 561 -25.89 42.36 7.99
C ARG A 561 -26.81 42.60 6.80
N GLU A 562 -26.37 42.32 5.58
CA GLU A 562 -27.20 42.40 4.38
C GLU A 562 -28.28 41.31 4.36
N LYS A 563 -27.94 40.07 4.73
CA LYS A 563 -28.90 38.99 4.94
C LYS A 563 -29.99 39.39 5.95
N GLU A 564 -29.60 39.86 7.14
CA GLU A 564 -30.55 40.37 8.13
C GLU A 564 -31.46 41.48 7.57
N ARG A 565 -30.91 42.40 6.77
CA ARG A 565 -31.67 43.49 6.15
C ARG A 565 -32.69 42.95 5.15
N LEU A 566 -32.32 41.95 4.34
CA LEU A 566 -33.21 41.30 3.38
C LEU A 566 -34.31 40.49 4.09
N GLU A 567 -33.98 39.76 5.16
CA GLU A 567 -34.95 39.05 6.00
C GLU A 567 -35.95 40.03 6.66
N LYS A 568 -35.46 41.15 7.21
CA LYS A 568 -36.30 42.23 7.78
C LYS A 568 -37.17 42.93 6.73
N CYS A 569 -36.76 42.98 5.47
CA CYS A 569 -37.60 43.41 4.36
C CYS A 569 -38.67 42.36 4.02
N TYR A 570 -38.28 41.09 3.83
CA TYR A 570 -39.19 39.98 3.51
C TYR A 570 -40.31 39.82 4.55
N LEU A 571 -39.98 39.92 5.83
CA LEU A 571 -40.94 39.83 6.93
C LEU A 571 -41.95 40.99 6.93
N LYS A 572 -41.56 42.19 6.47
CA LYS A 572 -42.48 43.32 6.29
C LYS A 572 -43.46 43.09 5.14
N THR A 573 -43.02 42.50 4.02
CA THR A 573 -43.91 42.16 2.90
C THR A 573 -44.91 41.07 3.30
N ALA A 574 -44.47 40.07 4.07
CA ALA A 574 -45.34 39.01 4.59
C ALA A 574 -46.41 39.51 5.58
N GLY A 575 -46.13 40.59 6.32
CA GLY A 575 -47.06 41.17 7.29
C GLY A 575 -48.38 41.70 6.71
N SER A 576 -48.45 41.99 5.40
CA SER A 576 -49.62 42.61 4.77
C SER A 576 -50.69 41.61 4.29
N ARG A 577 -50.53 40.30 4.52
CA ARG A 577 -51.51 39.26 4.20
C ARG A 577 -51.73 38.30 5.38
N ARG A 578 -52.68 38.62 6.27
CA ARG A 578 -53.20 37.69 7.29
C ARG A 578 -54.73 37.78 7.45
N SER A 579 -55.43 37.10 6.55
CA SER A 579 -56.78 36.53 6.66
C SER A 579 -56.89 35.60 5.44
N ASP A 580 -56.64 34.29 5.53
CA ASP A 580 -57.41 33.33 6.32
C ASP A 580 -56.68 31.96 6.45
N VAL A 581 -57.30 31.00 7.17
CA VAL A 581 -57.06 29.53 7.21
C VAL A 581 -55.62 28.97 7.23
N ARG A 582 -55.35 28.07 8.20
CA ARG A 582 -54.12 27.24 8.25
C ARG A 582 -54.31 25.89 7.53
N GLU A 583 -53.41 25.57 6.60
CA GLU A 583 -52.89 24.22 6.35
C GLU A 583 -51.43 24.31 5.85
N PRO A 584 -50.61 23.26 5.93
CA PRO A 584 -49.14 23.38 5.86
C PRO A 584 -48.61 23.46 4.42
N MET A 585 -48.65 24.66 3.82
CA MET A 585 -47.93 24.93 2.56
C MET A 585 -46.41 24.87 2.75
N ILE A 586 -45.78 23.82 2.21
CA ILE A 586 -44.33 23.74 2.00
C ILE A 586 -43.95 24.73 0.88
N LEU A 587 -43.51 25.93 1.26
CA LEU A 587 -43.08 26.98 0.33
C LEU A 587 -41.70 26.66 -0.26
N ARG A 588 -41.67 25.82 -1.30
CA ARG A 588 -40.51 25.58 -2.14
C ARG A 588 -40.30 26.79 -3.07
N TYR A 589 -39.55 27.80 -2.61
CA TYR A 589 -39.29 29.01 -3.40
C TYR A 589 -38.26 28.74 -4.51
N PRO A 590 -38.37 29.35 -5.72
CA PRO A 590 -37.43 29.11 -6.79
C PRO A 590 -36.07 29.76 -6.51
N LEU A 591 -34.99 29.01 -6.71
CA LEU A 591 -33.64 29.58 -6.87
C LEU A 591 -33.48 30.09 -8.31
N PRO A 592 -33.14 31.37 -8.54
CA PRO A 592 -32.46 31.76 -9.77
C PRO A 592 -31.03 31.19 -9.74
N TYR A 593 -30.52 30.84 -10.93
CA TYR A 593 -29.33 30.01 -11.16
C TYR A 593 -29.52 28.53 -10.79
N THR A 594 -29.32 27.68 -11.80
CA THR A 594 -29.04 26.26 -11.62
C THR A 594 -27.70 26.09 -10.94
N GLN A 595 -27.60 25.05 -10.10
CA GLN A 595 -26.35 24.64 -9.49
C GLN A 595 -25.57 23.83 -10.52
N ASP A 596 -24.84 24.52 -11.41
CA ASP A 596 -23.98 23.87 -12.41
C ASP A 596 -22.97 22.97 -11.69
N GLN A 597 -22.92 21.70 -12.10
CA GLN A 597 -21.91 20.76 -11.64
C GLN A 597 -20.53 21.19 -12.17
N PRO A 598 -19.42 20.91 -11.46
CA PRO A 598 -18.11 21.01 -12.06
C PRO A 598 -18.05 20.12 -13.32
N PRO A 599 -17.34 20.54 -14.38
CA PRO A 599 -17.25 19.75 -15.60
C PRO A 599 -16.61 18.39 -15.31
N PRO A 600 -17.10 17.29 -15.91
CA PRO A 600 -16.47 15.98 -15.77
C PRO A 600 -15.05 16.00 -16.37
N PRO A 601 -14.12 15.19 -15.84
CA PRO A 601 -12.75 15.13 -16.36
C PRO A 601 -12.74 14.62 -17.80
N LEU A 602 -11.86 15.20 -18.63
CA LEU A 602 -11.68 14.82 -20.05
C LEU A 602 -10.94 13.48 -20.25
N VAL A 603 -10.89 12.63 -19.22
CA VAL A 603 -10.33 11.27 -19.25
C VAL A 603 -11.27 10.35 -18.46
N PRO A 604 -11.82 9.28 -19.07
CA PRO A 604 -12.55 8.26 -18.33
C PRO A 604 -11.59 7.49 -17.40
N GLN A 605 -11.73 7.67 -16.09
CA GLN A 605 -11.13 6.73 -15.14
C GLN A 605 -11.98 5.46 -15.12
N GLN A 606 -11.51 4.43 -15.83
CA GLN A 606 -12.00 3.07 -15.60
C GLN A 606 -11.55 2.60 -14.20
N PRO A 607 -12.43 2.02 -13.39
CA PRO A 607 -11.99 1.01 -12.42
C PRO A 607 -11.32 -0.11 -13.21
N ALA A 608 -10.09 -0.47 -12.85
CA ALA A 608 -9.41 -1.58 -13.52
C ALA A 608 -10.14 -2.89 -13.20
N GLU A 609 -10.74 -3.53 -14.20
CA GLU A 609 -11.28 -4.88 -14.06
C GLU A 609 -10.10 -5.83 -13.78
N LEU A 610 -10.02 -6.31 -12.54
CA LEU A 610 -9.04 -7.31 -12.14
C LEU A 610 -9.34 -8.65 -12.81
N GLN A 611 -8.76 -8.88 -13.99
CA GLN A 611 -8.74 -10.18 -14.69
C GLN A 611 -7.83 -11.22 -14.00
N TYR A 612 -7.88 -11.28 -12.67
CA TYR A 612 -7.26 -12.34 -11.86
C TYR A 612 -8.20 -12.70 -10.71
N GLY A 613 -8.83 -13.87 -10.81
CA GLY A 613 -9.53 -14.49 -9.70
C GLY A 613 -8.54 -14.97 -8.62
N ASN A 614 -8.96 -14.93 -7.36
CA ASN A 614 -8.15 -15.42 -6.24
C ASN A 614 -7.84 -16.93 -6.39
N PRO A 615 -6.56 -17.34 -6.51
CA PRO A 615 -6.19 -18.75 -6.72
C PRO A 615 -6.39 -19.67 -5.50
N TYR A 616 -6.88 -19.14 -4.36
CA TYR A 616 -7.14 -19.89 -3.13
C TYR A 616 -8.60 -19.78 -2.63
N SER A 617 -9.55 -19.48 -3.51
CA SER A 617 -10.98 -19.54 -3.16
C SER A 617 -11.54 -20.92 -3.46
N GLU A 618 -11.80 -21.73 -2.43
CA GLU A 618 -12.56 -22.98 -2.58
C GLU A 618 -13.99 -22.68 -3.03
N GLN A 619 -14.56 -23.54 -3.89
CA GLN A 619 -15.88 -23.34 -4.47
C GLN A 619 -16.73 -24.59 -4.30
N GLU A 620 -17.62 -24.57 -3.31
CA GLU A 620 -18.59 -25.64 -3.10
C GLU A 620 -19.61 -25.71 -4.24
N THR A 621 -19.74 -26.92 -4.79
CA THR A 621 -20.89 -27.50 -5.50
C THR A 621 -21.97 -26.55 -6.05
N ARG A 622 -22.06 -26.49 -7.39
CA ARG A 622 -23.34 -26.28 -8.08
C ARG A 622 -23.60 -27.44 -9.04
N ASP A 623 -24.66 -28.19 -8.76
CA ASP A 623 -25.04 -29.39 -9.51
C ASP A 623 -26.23 -29.11 -10.46
N GLY A 624 -26.20 -29.76 -11.63
CA GLY A 624 -27.26 -29.84 -12.64
C GLY A 624 -27.77 -28.53 -13.29
N ALA A 625 -28.51 -28.59 -14.40
CA ALA A 625 -28.61 -29.61 -15.45
C ALA A 625 -29.38 -28.99 -16.64
N ASP A 626 -29.36 -29.66 -17.80
CA ASP A 626 -30.22 -29.44 -18.98
C ASP A 626 -30.16 -28.06 -19.68
N GLY A 627 -30.38 -27.97 -21.00
CA GLY A 627 -30.61 -29.02 -21.98
C GLY A 627 -30.57 -28.42 -23.39
N ALA A 628 -29.89 -29.09 -24.33
CA ALA A 628 -29.59 -28.53 -25.65
C ALA A 628 -30.83 -28.32 -26.54
N LEU A 629 -30.69 -27.47 -27.57
CA LEU A 629 -30.68 -27.93 -28.97
C LEU A 629 -30.13 -26.86 -29.93
N SER A 630 -29.42 -27.32 -30.96
CA SER A 630 -28.76 -26.54 -32.04
C SER A 630 -29.58 -26.73 -33.36
N PRO A 631 -29.08 -26.55 -34.62
CA PRO A 631 -27.80 -26.03 -35.12
C PRO A 631 -27.91 -25.05 -36.32
N GLU A 632 -26.79 -24.61 -36.94
CA GLU A 632 -26.35 -25.08 -38.27
C GLU A 632 -25.13 -24.34 -38.88
N GLN A 633 -24.06 -25.12 -39.15
CA GLN A 633 -23.13 -25.09 -40.31
C GLN A 633 -22.22 -23.86 -40.59
N THR A 634 -20.93 -23.96 -41.00
CA THR A 634 -19.83 -24.98 -41.03
C THR A 634 -18.49 -24.17 -41.18
N CYS A 635 -17.23 -24.65 -41.38
CA CYS A 635 -16.60 -25.94 -41.73
C CYS A 635 -15.06 -25.94 -41.42
N ARG A 636 -14.45 -27.14 -41.33
CA ARG A 636 -12.97 -27.43 -41.33
C ARG A 636 -12.13 -26.97 -40.11
N PRO A 637 -10.91 -27.51 -39.88
CA PRO A 637 -10.59 -28.95 -39.70
C PRO A 637 -9.68 -29.21 -38.46
N PRO A 638 -9.52 -30.46 -37.98
CA PRO A 638 -8.77 -30.74 -36.74
C PRO A 638 -7.27 -31.09 -36.94
N PRO A 639 -6.38 -30.73 -36.00
CA PRO A 639 -5.02 -31.27 -35.89
C PRO A 639 -4.85 -32.33 -34.78
N LEU A 640 -3.99 -33.30 -35.09
CA LEU A 640 -3.63 -34.50 -34.32
C LEU A 640 -2.93 -34.24 -32.96
N ALA A 641 -2.96 -35.23 -32.07
CA ALA A 641 -2.22 -35.25 -30.79
C ALA A 641 -0.99 -36.20 -30.81
N PRO A 642 0.14 -35.81 -30.18
CA PRO A 642 1.30 -36.65 -29.82
C PRO A 642 1.32 -37.00 -28.28
N PRO A 643 2.26 -37.81 -27.74
CA PRO A 643 1.92 -38.88 -26.77
C PRO A 643 2.22 -38.63 -25.26
N PRO A 644 1.87 -39.58 -24.35
CA PRO A 644 2.00 -39.48 -22.89
C PRO A 644 3.36 -40.01 -22.35
N TRP A 645 3.37 -40.59 -21.13
CA TRP A 645 4.51 -40.98 -20.26
C TRP A 645 5.22 -39.76 -19.61
N GLY A 646 5.52 -39.71 -18.31
CA GLY A 646 5.22 -40.58 -17.16
C GLY A 646 5.65 -39.89 -15.84
N GLY A 647 5.10 -40.27 -14.69
CA GLY A 647 5.43 -39.67 -13.37
C GLY A 647 6.65 -40.30 -12.68
N PRO A 648 6.90 -40.05 -11.37
CA PRO A 648 6.09 -39.27 -10.42
C PRO A 648 6.82 -38.13 -9.69
N VAL A 649 6.06 -37.24 -9.03
CA VAL A 649 6.57 -36.36 -7.95
C VAL A 649 5.68 -36.57 -6.72
N VAL A 650 6.30 -36.75 -5.55
CA VAL A 650 5.60 -37.02 -4.28
C VAL A 650 5.57 -35.75 -3.44
N CYS A 651 4.37 -35.26 -3.14
CA CYS A 651 4.14 -34.20 -2.14
C CYS A 651 3.60 -34.82 -0.85
N SER A 652 4.41 -34.85 0.20
CA SER A 652 4.07 -35.46 1.50
C SER A 652 3.42 -34.45 2.44
N GLN A 653 2.09 -34.41 2.51
CA GLN A 653 1.37 -33.82 3.65
C GLN A 653 1.25 -34.83 4.80
N PRO A 654 1.52 -34.45 6.05
CA PRO A 654 1.19 -35.26 7.21
C PRO A 654 -0.23 -34.97 7.71
N SER A 655 -1.06 -36.00 7.85
CA SER A 655 -2.24 -35.98 8.72
C SER A 655 -2.55 -37.36 9.27
N ARG A 656 -3.12 -37.38 10.47
CA ARG A 656 -3.22 -38.59 11.31
C ARG A 656 -4.48 -39.40 10.98
N SER A 657 -4.35 -40.72 10.93
CA SER A 657 -5.44 -41.63 11.28
C SER A 657 -4.90 -42.90 11.95
N LEU A 658 -5.67 -43.42 12.90
CA LEU A 658 -5.46 -44.71 13.56
C LEU A 658 -6.06 -45.79 12.62
N SER A 659 -5.58 -47.02 12.53
CA SER A 659 -5.65 -48.09 13.55
C SER A 659 -4.90 -49.37 13.03
N PRO A 660 -5.14 -50.60 13.51
CA PRO A 660 -4.25 -51.27 14.47
C PRO A 660 -3.64 -52.60 13.94
N PRO A 661 -2.80 -53.29 14.74
CA PRO A 661 -2.56 -54.73 14.63
C PRO A 661 -3.20 -55.53 15.79
N ASP A 662 -3.76 -56.70 15.48
CA ASP A 662 -4.21 -57.68 16.49
C ASP A 662 -3.02 -58.33 17.23
N GLY A 663 -3.19 -58.62 18.53
CA GLY A 663 -2.10 -59.13 19.36
C GLY A 663 -2.49 -59.52 20.80
N LEU A 664 -3.39 -60.50 20.93
CA LEU A 664 -3.66 -61.33 22.13
C LEU A 664 -2.86 -61.04 23.43
N GLU A 665 -3.51 -60.51 24.47
CA GLU A 665 -3.95 -61.28 25.66
C GLU A 665 -4.69 -60.40 26.69
N ASN A 666 -5.69 -60.98 27.35
CA ASN A 666 -6.32 -60.45 28.57
C ASN A 666 -6.16 -61.51 29.67
N PRO A 667 -5.85 -61.11 30.90
CA PRO A 667 -6.67 -61.54 32.05
C PRO A 667 -7.41 -60.34 32.67
N ALA A 668 -8.34 -60.62 33.59
CA ALA A 668 -9.32 -59.66 34.09
C ALA A 668 -9.27 -59.49 35.63
N GLU A 669 -10.06 -58.54 36.12
CA GLU A 669 -10.33 -58.26 37.56
C GLU A 669 -9.12 -57.62 38.30
N GLU A 670 -9.27 -56.82 39.37
CA GLU A 670 -10.37 -56.68 40.34
C GLU A 670 -10.77 -55.21 40.62
N ARG A 671 -11.87 -55.02 41.39
CA ARG A 671 -12.23 -53.82 42.15
C ARG A 671 -12.38 -54.20 43.63
N PRO A 672 -11.77 -53.46 44.57
CA PRO A 672 -12.56 -52.85 45.65
C PRO A 672 -11.97 -51.50 46.16
N ASN A 673 -12.51 -50.80 47.17
CA ASN A 673 -13.88 -50.39 47.54
C ASN A 673 -13.82 -49.41 48.76
N GLY A 674 -14.82 -48.54 48.97
CA GLY A 674 -14.87 -47.51 50.05
C GLY A 674 -14.15 -46.20 49.66
N GLY A 675 -14.49 -45.01 50.17
CA GLY A 675 -15.28 -44.61 51.36
C GLY A 675 -14.35 -43.88 52.35
N ASP A 676 -14.61 -42.68 52.88
CA ASP A 676 -15.75 -41.73 52.86
C ASP A 676 -15.19 -40.29 52.60
N GLY A 677 -15.88 -39.15 52.54
CA GLY A 677 -17.28 -38.81 52.78
C GLY A 677 -17.48 -37.78 53.90
N GLU A 678 -17.07 -36.51 53.75
CA GLU A 678 -17.57 -35.37 54.56
C GLU A 678 -17.40 -34.00 53.87
N ALA A 679 -18.22 -33.00 54.24
CA ALA A 679 -18.09 -31.60 53.83
C ALA A 679 -18.81 -30.61 54.79
N PRO A 680 -18.09 -29.60 55.31
CA PRO A 680 -18.64 -28.30 55.76
C PRO A 680 -18.02 -27.13 54.94
N ALA A 681 -18.78 -26.21 54.37
CA ALA A 681 -19.50 -25.06 54.96
C ALA A 681 -18.63 -23.77 55.08
N VAL A 682 -18.81 -22.77 54.19
CA VAL A 682 -19.62 -21.50 54.27
C VAL A 682 -19.14 -20.46 55.32
N CYS A 683 -19.21 -19.17 54.95
CA CYS A 683 -19.13 -17.95 55.79
C CYS A 683 -17.72 -17.51 56.30
N ASP A 684 -17.37 -16.22 56.41
CA ASP A 684 -17.94 -14.97 55.85
C ASP A 684 -16.96 -13.76 55.96
N HIS A 685 -17.44 -12.55 55.61
CA HIS A 685 -16.84 -11.21 55.69
C HIS A 685 -15.88 -10.81 54.55
N GLN A 686 -16.21 -9.81 53.70
CA GLN A 686 -16.42 -8.36 53.95
C GLN A 686 -15.10 -7.65 54.29
N SER A 687 -14.43 -6.94 53.37
CA SER A 687 -14.83 -5.73 52.60
C SER A 687 -14.65 -4.42 53.38
N LEU A 688 -13.71 -3.59 52.91
CA LEU A 688 -13.71 -2.14 53.04
C LEU A 688 -13.13 -1.54 51.74
N GLU A 689 -14.01 -0.83 51.03
CA GLU A 689 -13.85 0.46 50.32
C GLU A 689 -12.42 0.95 49.95
N SER A 690 -12.18 1.57 48.78
CA SER A 690 -13.03 1.84 47.61
C SER A 690 -12.23 2.52 46.48
N ASN A 691 -12.47 2.17 45.22
CA ASN A 691 -12.58 3.16 44.13
C ASN A 691 -13.25 2.56 42.89
N GLU A 692 -14.22 3.24 42.29
CA GLU A 692 -15.00 2.76 41.15
C GLU A 692 -14.68 3.55 39.88
N SER A 693 -14.29 2.87 38.78
CA SER A 693 -14.27 3.48 37.43
C SER A 693 -14.32 2.47 36.27
N HIS A 694 -14.83 1.25 36.47
CA HIS A 694 -15.02 0.26 35.39
C HIS A 694 -16.40 -0.40 35.47
N THR A 695 -17.38 0.19 34.78
CA THR A 695 -18.74 -0.35 34.64
C THR A 695 -18.76 -1.47 33.59
N SER A 696 -18.29 -2.67 33.94
CA SER A 696 -18.47 -3.86 33.10
C SER A 696 -19.95 -4.27 33.05
N PHE A 697 -20.55 -4.26 31.86
CA PHE A 697 -21.96 -4.60 31.64
C PHE A 697 -22.20 -6.12 31.77
N CYS A 698 -22.40 -6.61 32.99
CA CYS A 698 -22.71 -8.02 33.24
C CYS A 698 -24.15 -8.36 32.79
N PHE A 699 -24.29 -9.19 31.76
CA PHE A 699 -25.59 -9.73 31.33
C PHE A 699 -26.00 -10.97 32.14
N ASP A 700 -27.29 -11.10 32.45
CA ASP A 700 -27.86 -12.11 33.35
C ASP A 700 -27.71 -13.55 32.81
N THR A 701 -26.98 -14.40 33.52
CA THR A 701 -26.54 -15.75 33.09
C THR A 701 -27.62 -16.82 33.23
N ARG A 702 -28.78 -16.62 32.60
CA ARG A 702 -29.91 -17.57 32.59
C ARG A 702 -29.87 -18.48 31.34
N PRO A 703 -29.98 -19.82 31.46
CA PRO A 703 -29.77 -20.73 30.32
C PRO A 703 -30.82 -20.66 29.19
N ASP A 704 -32.06 -20.27 29.49
CA ASP A 704 -33.23 -20.50 28.61
C ASP A 704 -33.69 -19.27 27.81
N VAL A 705 -32.83 -18.26 27.62
CA VAL A 705 -33.16 -17.08 26.78
C VAL A 705 -32.21 -17.00 25.59
N HIS A 706 -32.76 -16.90 24.39
CA HIS A 706 -31.99 -16.66 23.17
C HIS A 706 -31.24 -15.33 23.30
N LYS A 707 -29.90 -15.36 23.22
CA LYS A 707 -29.08 -14.15 23.37
C LYS A 707 -29.29 -13.26 22.15
N ARG A 708 -29.78 -12.03 22.34
CA ARG A 708 -30.02 -11.07 21.27
C ARG A 708 -29.07 -9.89 21.40
N CYS A 709 -28.40 -9.51 20.32
CA CYS A 709 -27.62 -8.28 20.32
C CYS A 709 -28.57 -7.07 20.32
N PRO A 710 -28.48 -6.15 21.30
CA PRO A 710 -29.38 -4.99 21.39
C PRO A 710 -29.08 -3.90 20.35
N LEU A 711 -28.03 -4.04 19.53
CA LEU A 711 -27.54 -3.02 18.59
C LEU A 711 -27.79 -3.38 17.11
N CYS A 712 -27.95 -4.66 16.79
CA CYS A 712 -28.15 -5.14 15.41
C CYS A 712 -29.19 -6.26 15.28
N GLU A 713 -29.98 -6.50 16.32
CA GLU A 713 -31.05 -7.52 16.43
C GLU A 713 -30.65 -8.99 16.18
N VAL A 714 -29.38 -9.30 15.92
CA VAL A 714 -28.90 -10.68 15.70
C VAL A 714 -29.23 -11.57 16.90
N ILE A 715 -29.91 -12.68 16.61
CA ILE A 715 -30.36 -13.68 17.59
C ILE A 715 -29.43 -14.89 17.54
N PHE A 716 -28.74 -15.15 18.65
CA PHE A 716 -27.83 -16.29 18.80
C PHE A 716 -28.54 -17.48 19.49
N PRO A 717 -28.14 -18.73 19.19
CA PRO A 717 -28.66 -19.92 19.86
C PRO A 717 -28.45 -19.89 21.39
N PRO A 718 -29.29 -20.59 22.19
CA PRO A 718 -29.16 -20.62 23.66
C PRO A 718 -27.78 -21.08 24.15
N HIS A 719 -27.16 -22.01 23.44
CA HIS A 719 -25.84 -22.58 23.77
C HIS A 719 -24.66 -21.79 23.18
N PHE A 720 -24.89 -20.60 22.59
CA PHE A 720 -23.82 -19.80 22.02
C PHE A 720 -22.89 -19.23 23.12
N GLU A 721 -21.58 -19.36 22.91
CA GLU A 721 -20.56 -19.01 23.91
C GLU A 721 -20.69 -17.55 24.36
N GLN A 722 -20.62 -17.33 25.68
CA GLN A 722 -20.81 -16.01 26.27
C GLN A 722 -19.74 -15.01 25.81
N SER A 723 -18.47 -15.41 25.83
CA SER A 723 -17.34 -14.59 25.37
C SER A 723 -17.38 -14.27 23.87
N SER A 724 -18.06 -15.09 23.06
CA SER A 724 -18.24 -14.86 21.63
C SER A 724 -19.48 -14.00 21.34
N PHE A 725 -20.48 -14.01 22.22
CA PHE A 725 -21.57 -13.01 22.22
C PHE A 725 -21.06 -11.63 22.67
N GLU A 726 -20.27 -11.58 23.74
CA GLU A 726 -19.68 -10.35 24.28
C GLU A 726 -18.77 -9.68 23.24
N ARG A 727 -17.84 -10.43 22.63
CA ARG A 727 -17.00 -9.94 21.51
C ARG A 727 -17.81 -9.42 20.32
N HIS A 728 -18.98 -10.00 20.06
CA HIS A 728 -19.89 -9.48 19.04
C HIS A 728 -20.53 -8.15 19.47
N VAL A 729 -20.99 -8.02 20.72
CA VAL A 729 -21.53 -6.76 21.25
C VAL A 729 -20.46 -5.67 21.28
N GLU A 730 -19.23 -6.00 21.69
CA GLU A 730 -18.05 -5.11 21.67
C GLU A 730 -17.71 -4.62 20.26
N SER A 731 -17.93 -5.43 19.22
CA SER A 731 -17.62 -5.04 17.83
C SER A 731 -18.48 -3.88 17.29
N HIS A 732 -19.56 -3.49 17.98
CA HIS A 732 -20.39 -2.33 17.62
C HIS A 732 -19.88 -0.98 18.15
N TRP A 733 -18.72 -0.97 18.82
CA TRP A 733 -18.15 0.24 19.43
C TRP A 733 -16.70 0.47 18.95
N ARG A 734 -16.36 1.72 18.67
CA ARG A 734 -14.98 2.21 18.53
C ARG A 734 -14.51 2.67 19.91
N VAL A 735 -13.38 2.17 20.38
CA VAL A 735 -12.80 2.54 21.68
C VAL A 735 -11.66 3.53 21.46
N CYS A 736 -11.71 4.69 22.11
CA CYS A 736 -10.61 5.65 22.06
C CYS A 736 -9.36 5.06 22.74
N PRO A 737 -8.19 4.99 22.05
CA PRO A 737 -7.01 4.30 22.57
C PRO A 737 -6.31 5.02 23.74
N VAL A 738 -6.72 6.26 24.08
CA VAL A 738 -6.10 7.04 25.16
C VAL A 738 -6.90 6.99 26.46
N CYS A 739 -8.23 7.17 26.40
CA CYS A 739 -9.11 7.22 27.57
C CYS A 739 -10.06 6.02 27.72
N SER A 740 -10.10 5.12 26.74
CA SER A 740 -11.05 3.99 26.66
C SER A 740 -12.54 4.37 26.57
N GLU A 741 -12.90 5.62 26.23
CA GLU A 741 -14.29 5.98 25.92
C GLU A 741 -14.82 5.21 24.70
N GLN A 742 -16.07 4.78 24.78
CA GLN A 742 -16.74 3.94 23.78
C GLN A 742 -17.68 4.78 22.91
N PHE A 743 -17.44 4.77 21.60
CA PHE A 743 -18.23 5.48 20.60
C PHE A 743 -19.00 4.47 19.74
N PRO A 744 -20.31 4.63 19.51
CA PRO A 744 -21.06 3.81 18.57
C PRO A 744 -20.42 3.78 17.17
N LEU A 745 -20.51 2.66 16.45
CA LEU A 745 -19.95 2.51 15.09
C LEU A 745 -20.44 3.56 14.09
N ASP A 746 -21.68 4.07 14.26
CA ASP A 746 -22.32 5.10 13.44
C ASP A 746 -21.97 6.53 13.86
N CYS A 747 -21.17 6.70 14.92
CA CYS A 747 -20.62 7.99 15.30
C CYS A 747 -19.87 8.63 14.12
N GLN A 748 -20.21 9.88 13.80
CA GLN A 748 -19.61 10.60 12.68
C GLN A 748 -18.10 10.68 12.88
N GLN A 749 -17.32 10.12 11.96
CA GLN A 749 -15.89 9.85 12.14
C GLN A 749 -15.09 11.08 12.60
N HIS A 750 -15.42 12.28 12.10
CA HIS A 750 -14.76 13.53 12.51
C HIS A 750 -14.96 13.89 14.00
N LEU A 751 -16.01 13.40 14.68
CA LEU A 751 -16.23 13.59 16.12
C LEU A 751 -15.35 12.64 16.94
N TYR A 752 -15.24 11.38 16.51
CA TYR A 752 -14.31 10.41 17.10
C TYR A 752 -12.86 10.88 16.93
N GLU A 753 -12.47 11.28 15.72
CA GLU A 753 -11.15 11.83 15.44
C GLU A 753 -10.87 13.09 16.24
N LYS A 754 -11.83 14.03 16.32
CA LYS A 754 -11.69 15.23 17.17
C LYS A 754 -11.48 14.89 18.65
N HIS A 755 -12.22 13.91 19.19
CA HIS A 755 -12.03 13.45 20.57
C HIS A 755 -10.64 12.84 20.77
N VAL A 756 -10.18 11.98 19.85
CA VAL A 756 -8.82 11.43 19.86
C VAL A 756 -7.78 12.56 19.80
N HIS A 757 -7.97 13.57 18.95
CA HIS A 757 -7.07 14.73 18.85
C HIS A 757 -7.05 15.60 20.12
N THR A 758 -8.16 15.75 20.85
CA THR A 758 -8.14 16.49 22.14
C THR A 758 -7.24 15.87 23.21
N HIS A 759 -6.80 14.61 23.06
CA HIS A 759 -5.77 14.02 23.92
C HIS A 759 -4.33 14.38 23.53
N PHE A 760 -4.11 14.98 22.36
CA PHE A 760 -2.80 15.41 21.87
C PHE A 760 -2.66 16.94 21.82
N ASP A 761 -3.76 17.68 21.74
CA ASP A 761 -3.77 19.16 21.73
C ASP A 761 -3.28 19.78 23.06
N GLU A 762 -3.41 19.06 24.19
CA GLU A 762 -2.83 19.44 25.48
C GLU A 762 -1.70 18.47 25.91
N ASN A 763 -0.52 18.58 25.27
CA ASN A 763 0.80 18.59 25.96
C ASN A 763 1.98 18.65 24.96
N VAL A 764 2.53 19.84 24.75
CA VAL A 764 3.89 20.01 24.19
C VAL A 764 4.80 20.60 25.26
N LEU A 765 5.64 19.73 25.84
CA LEU A 765 6.87 20.05 26.58
C LEU A 765 6.79 21.13 27.68
N ASN A 766 6.47 20.69 28.92
CA ASN A 766 7.00 21.35 30.12
C ASN A 766 8.13 20.49 30.70
N PHE A 767 9.37 20.81 30.34
CA PHE A 767 10.60 20.23 30.91
C PHE A 767 11.54 21.32 31.49
N ASP A 768 10.94 22.38 32.04
CA ASP A 768 11.59 23.33 32.95
C ASP A 768 10.98 23.14 34.35
N ASN A 769 11.69 22.42 35.22
CA ASN A 769 11.67 22.42 36.70
C ASN A 769 12.09 21.04 37.26
N PHE A 770 13.39 20.84 37.47
CA PHE A 770 13.93 19.95 38.51
C PHE A 770 15.31 20.46 38.93
N ASP A 771 15.36 21.07 40.12
CA ASP A 771 16.53 21.06 41.01
C ASP A 771 16.60 19.70 41.74
#